data_AF-A0A7W9W7J3-F1
#
_entry.id   AF-A0A7W9W7J3-F1
#
_cell.length_a   1.000
_cell.length_b   1.000
_cell.length_c   1.000
_cell.angle_alpha   90.00
_cell.angle_beta   90.00
_cell.angle_gamma   90.00
#
_symmetry.space_group_name_H-M   'P 1'
#
loop_
_entity.id
_entity.type
_entity.pdbx_description
1 polymer ?
#
loop_
_entity_poly.entity_id
_entity_poly.type
_entity_poly.pdbx_seq_one_letter_code
_entity_poly.pdbx_strand_id
1 'polypeptide(L)'
;MRRQLFGAVGALGLAAMAAMATGKSQEPAKTLTAEQTAFFESKVRPLILAKCEGCHGEAGASAGLRLDKAIPADKLAAVLQRVKGEGGKPRMPLNNAPLSPGEVAVVAEWTKQGGFWPASAAAPNGVGSALFAMGKTHWAFQPVKRVAPPTVKSAAWVRNPIDAFVLAKLEAKNLKPSPTATRRELIRRVTYDLTGLPPTPEEVAAFEADKAPDAYEKLVDRLLASPHYGEKWGRQWLDLMRYAETNSYERDNPKPQPWRYRDYVIKSFNADKPYDRFVKEQLAGDELPDGGNDGLLATGFYRLGIWDDEPTDREQARYDGLDDIVTTVGQTFMGLTFDCARCHNHKIDPILQKDYYKLVSFFNGINHFRNGGPTDEKPIFENEAQRADYLKRVDEKKQKLDALQLQLKALENAAPSADPSAGSDLDDLTYKYYRDTFEKLPSFDTLKPERTGPVPSKRFDITLRDRDSAIGFVFEGTLVVPKAGRYTFFLDSDDGSRLVVNGQELIKHDGIHGQGNEQSKAVQLEAGRVPIRLEYFQNQFGIGLAVSWAGPGPRAPRRLLSTSTSNGPEGQASVAVANPEYARLKKQLEDLKNQPVAVDRALCVTEMDQPQETFVLLRGSAAAPADKVEPGWPEILGGGDAKLPGERISVAPSTGEPVRGGRPSIPAAQLSESSSGRRLTLASWIASPDNKLTGRVMANRVWQGHFGRGIVRSASNFGLGGDSPTHPELLDYLASSFTHELGWSVKKLHKLILTSNTYKQSSRSNPVALKADPQNNLFWRMDMRRLTAEELRDSVLAVCGNLNPKLYGPSVYPDIPAEVLHGQSVPGKDWYPDRMKPEDKARRSIYIFVKRSLIFPLMDSFDMAETDRTTPSRFSSTQPTQALTTLNGKFFHDQAKVLAARLDKESNGNLEQFVARGLTLATQRPPTPSEITRGLKLIKTFESQKMSTEQAKSTFCLLTLNLNEFMYLD
;
A
#
# COMPACT_ATOMS: atom_id res chain seq x y z
N MET A 1 -20.15 -30.37 44.06
CA MET A 1 -20.52 -29.31 45.02
C MET A 1 -19.42 -29.24 46.07
N ARG A 2 -18.87 -28.06 46.34
CA ARG A 2 -18.24 -27.68 47.63
C ARG A 2 -16.95 -28.44 48.04
N ARG A 3 -15.94 -27.67 48.48
CA ARG A 3 -15.40 -27.64 49.84
C ARG A 3 -15.14 -29.03 50.46
N GLN A 4 -13.93 -29.15 51.02
CA GLN A 4 -13.59 -29.80 52.30
C GLN A 4 -14.58 -30.83 52.85
N LEU A 5 -14.08 -32.01 53.25
CA LEU A 5 -14.00 -32.42 54.66
C LEU A 5 -13.54 -33.90 54.77
N PHE A 6 -12.69 -34.16 55.77
CA PHE A 6 -12.62 -35.33 56.69
C PHE A 6 -13.25 -36.66 56.20
N GLY A 7 -12.61 -37.82 56.28
CA GLY A 7 -11.76 -38.35 57.35
C GLY A 7 -12.44 -39.57 57.98
N ALA A 8 -11.64 -40.60 58.33
CA ALA A 8 -11.95 -41.82 59.09
C ALA A 8 -12.58 -43.00 58.31
N VAL A 9 -11.82 -44.08 58.00
CA VAL A 9 -11.38 -45.22 58.84
C VAL A 9 -12.37 -46.38 58.77
N GLY A 10 -11.86 -47.59 58.47
CA GLY A 10 -12.62 -48.83 58.64
C GLY A 10 -12.03 -50.03 57.90
N ALA A 11 -10.89 -50.52 58.37
CA ALA A 11 -10.26 -51.77 57.94
C ALA A 11 -10.99 -53.00 58.49
N LEU A 12 -11.05 -54.07 57.70
CA LEU A 12 -10.92 -55.51 58.04
C LEU A 12 -11.39 -56.31 56.80
N GLY A 13 -10.69 -57.31 56.27
CA GLY A 13 -9.54 -58.04 56.80
C GLY A 13 -8.81 -58.84 55.71
N LEU A 14 -7.60 -59.28 56.08
CA LEU A 14 -6.74 -60.18 55.33
C LEU A 14 -7.25 -61.62 55.40
N ALA A 15 -7.23 -62.33 54.28
CA ALA A 15 -6.50 -63.59 54.11
C ALA A 15 -6.66 -64.13 52.67
N ALA A 16 -5.58 -64.13 51.87
CA ALA A 16 -5.11 -65.24 51.03
C ALA A 16 -4.16 -64.78 49.89
N MET A 17 -3.13 -65.59 49.67
CA MET A 17 -2.21 -65.67 48.53
C MET A 17 -0.97 -64.75 48.49
N ALA A 18 0.07 -65.25 49.16
CA ALA A 18 1.45 -65.12 48.71
C ALA A 18 1.74 -66.16 47.61
N ALA A 19 1.83 -65.71 46.35
CA ALA A 19 2.67 -66.24 45.26
C ALA A 19 2.27 -65.56 43.93
N MET A 20 3.27 -65.19 43.13
CA MET A 20 3.21 -64.63 41.77
C MET A 20 3.06 -63.10 41.64
N ALA A 21 4.20 -62.41 41.67
CA ALA A 21 4.37 -61.17 40.90
C ALA A 21 5.78 -61.13 40.28
N THR A 22 6.10 -62.14 39.48
CA THR A 22 7.15 -62.05 38.47
C THR A 22 6.61 -61.32 37.25
N GLY A 23 7.21 -60.16 36.92
CA GLY A 23 7.35 -59.62 35.57
C GLY A 23 6.10 -59.37 34.72
N LYS A 24 5.67 -58.10 34.67
CA LYS A 24 5.34 -57.47 33.38
C LYS A 24 6.14 -56.17 33.27
N SER A 25 7.24 -56.26 32.55
CA SER A 25 7.90 -55.11 31.94
C SER A 25 6.85 -54.25 31.24
N GLN A 26 6.75 -52.98 31.64
CA GLN A 26 6.10 -51.97 30.81
C GLN A 26 7.00 -51.82 29.57
N GLU A 27 6.52 -52.26 28.41
CA GLU A 27 7.24 -52.07 27.15
C GLU A 27 7.56 -50.58 26.96
N PRO A 28 8.78 -50.22 26.55
CA PRO A 28 9.08 -48.85 26.13
C PRO A 28 8.15 -48.48 24.97
N ALA A 29 7.55 -47.29 25.03
CA ALA A 29 6.79 -46.75 23.90
C ALA A 29 7.68 -46.79 22.65
N LYS A 30 7.32 -47.64 21.67
CA LYS A 30 8.09 -47.83 20.43
C LYS A 30 8.37 -46.48 19.79
N THR A 31 9.64 -46.09 19.76
CA THR A 31 10.11 -45.00 18.92
C THR A 31 9.83 -45.38 17.46
N LEU A 32 9.14 -44.51 16.71
CA LEU A 32 8.82 -44.79 15.32
C LEU A 32 10.10 -44.91 14.49
N THR A 33 10.10 -45.84 13.54
CA THR A 33 11.19 -45.96 12.57
C THR A 33 11.21 -44.76 11.62
N ALA A 34 12.37 -44.49 10.99
CA ALA A 34 12.49 -43.45 9.98
C ALA A 34 11.55 -43.68 8.79
N GLU A 35 11.34 -44.95 8.42
CA GLU A 35 10.42 -45.35 7.34
C GLU A 35 8.96 -45.08 7.70
N GLN A 36 8.54 -45.40 8.93
CA GLN A 36 7.21 -45.08 9.43
C GLN A 36 6.97 -43.57 9.43
N THR A 37 7.94 -42.80 9.94
CA THR A 37 7.86 -41.34 9.95
C THR A 37 7.73 -40.79 8.52
N ALA A 38 8.56 -41.25 7.58
CA ALA A 38 8.50 -40.83 6.18
C ALA A 38 7.17 -41.22 5.50
N PHE A 39 6.67 -42.44 5.73
CA PHE A 39 5.38 -42.88 5.21
C PHE A 39 4.22 -42.04 5.75
N PHE A 40 4.23 -41.74 7.05
CA PHE A 40 3.21 -40.92 7.66
C PHE A 40 3.21 -39.49 7.11
N GLU A 41 4.36 -38.84 7.07
CA GLU A 41 4.49 -37.46 6.59
C GLU A 41 4.19 -37.32 5.09
N SER A 42 4.57 -38.31 4.27
CA SER A 42 4.38 -38.24 2.81
C SER A 42 3.05 -38.78 2.29
N LYS A 43 2.38 -39.69 3.03
CA LYS A 43 1.15 -40.37 2.56
C LYS A 43 -0.04 -40.16 3.49
N VAL A 44 0.12 -40.38 4.80
CA VAL A 44 -1.00 -40.41 5.75
C VAL A 44 -1.44 -38.99 6.15
N ARG A 45 -0.50 -38.13 6.55
CA ARG A 45 -0.79 -36.75 6.99
C ARG A 45 -1.46 -35.92 5.88
N PRO A 46 -0.97 -35.89 4.63
CA PRO A 46 -1.63 -35.13 3.56
C PRO A 46 -3.07 -35.59 3.30
N LEU A 47 -3.32 -36.91 3.40
CA LEU A 47 -4.65 -37.48 3.21
C LEU A 47 -5.63 -37.06 4.31
N ILE A 48 -5.19 -37.13 5.58
CA ILE A 48 -5.98 -36.67 6.73
C ILE A 48 -6.31 -35.18 6.58
N LEU A 49 -5.33 -34.34 6.26
CA LEU A 49 -5.52 -32.89 6.10
C LEU A 49 -6.50 -32.57 4.96
N ALA A 50 -6.34 -33.22 3.81
CA ALA A 50 -7.14 -32.92 2.61
C ALA A 50 -8.58 -33.46 2.70
N LYS A 51 -8.82 -34.59 3.38
CA LYS A 51 -10.09 -35.33 3.29
C LYS A 51 -10.80 -35.51 4.63
N CYS A 52 -10.14 -35.30 5.76
CA CYS A 52 -10.67 -35.69 7.07
C CYS A 52 -10.68 -34.54 8.09
N GLU A 53 -9.69 -33.64 8.07
CA GLU A 53 -9.51 -32.58 9.07
C GLU A 53 -10.68 -31.62 9.13
N GLY A 54 -11.31 -31.29 8.01
CA GLY A 54 -12.47 -30.38 7.98
C GLY A 54 -13.62 -30.77 8.90
N CYS A 55 -13.76 -32.07 9.25
CA CYS A 55 -14.80 -32.56 10.17
C CYS A 55 -14.26 -33.27 11.42
N HIS A 56 -12.96 -33.63 11.44
CA HIS A 56 -12.30 -34.38 12.51
C HIS A 56 -11.03 -33.69 13.05
N GLY A 57 -10.85 -32.39 12.79
CA GLY A 57 -9.73 -31.57 13.28
C GLY A 57 -10.06 -30.76 14.53
N GLU A 58 -9.29 -29.70 14.80
CA GLU A 58 -9.48 -28.87 16.00
C GLU A 58 -10.85 -28.20 16.08
N ALA A 59 -11.35 -27.70 14.94
CA ALA A 59 -12.65 -27.04 14.81
C ALA A 59 -13.85 -28.01 14.89
N GLY A 60 -13.65 -29.33 14.93
CA GLY A 60 -14.74 -30.30 15.02
C GLY A 60 -14.32 -31.75 15.28
N ALA A 61 -15.00 -32.44 16.19
CA ALA A 61 -14.77 -33.85 16.53
C ALA A 61 -15.97 -34.73 16.15
N SER A 62 -16.29 -34.80 14.86
CA SER A 62 -17.44 -35.59 14.38
C SER A 62 -17.41 -37.02 14.93
N ALA A 63 -18.53 -37.46 15.50
CA ALA A 63 -18.66 -38.75 16.20
C ALA A 63 -17.62 -39.00 17.33
N GLY A 64 -17.11 -37.94 17.97
CA GLY A 64 -16.14 -38.05 19.06
C GLY A 64 -14.76 -38.55 18.62
N LEU A 65 -14.44 -38.43 17.33
CA LEU A 65 -13.16 -38.83 16.74
C LEU A 65 -12.40 -37.60 16.25
N ARG A 66 -11.12 -37.52 16.65
CA ARG A 66 -10.15 -36.51 16.23
C ARG A 66 -9.04 -37.19 15.45
N LEU A 67 -8.69 -36.64 14.29
CA LEU A 67 -7.72 -37.18 13.35
C LEU A 67 -6.48 -36.28 13.19
N ASP A 68 -6.40 -35.19 13.95
CA ASP A 68 -5.25 -34.29 14.09
C ASP A 68 -4.33 -34.67 15.26
N LYS A 69 -4.59 -35.82 15.89
CA LYS A 69 -3.79 -36.41 16.97
C LYS A 69 -3.84 -37.93 16.90
N ALA A 70 -2.99 -38.58 17.71
CA ALA A 70 -2.97 -40.04 17.84
C ALA A 70 -4.37 -40.60 18.13
N ILE A 71 -4.77 -41.62 17.36
CA ILE A 71 -6.06 -42.30 17.50
C ILE A 71 -5.86 -43.52 18.42
N PRO A 72 -6.77 -43.74 19.38
CA PRO A 72 -6.79 -44.99 20.15
C PRO A 72 -6.84 -46.23 19.23
N ALA A 73 -6.02 -47.24 19.52
CA ALA A 73 -5.86 -48.43 18.66
C ALA A 73 -7.18 -49.18 18.41
N ASP A 74 -8.08 -49.18 19.40
CA ASP A 74 -9.43 -49.77 19.33
C ASP A 74 -10.34 -49.08 18.29
N LYS A 75 -10.02 -47.84 17.88
CA LYS A 75 -10.80 -47.08 16.89
C LYS A 75 -10.30 -47.23 15.45
N LEU A 76 -9.09 -47.76 15.22
CA LEU A 76 -8.48 -47.83 13.88
C LEU A 76 -9.26 -48.71 12.90
N ALA A 77 -9.76 -49.85 13.36
CA ALA A 77 -10.60 -50.73 12.53
C ALA A 77 -11.88 -50.03 12.09
N ALA A 78 -12.49 -49.24 12.97
CA ALA A 78 -13.69 -48.46 12.65
C ALA A 78 -13.38 -47.35 11.63
N VAL A 79 -12.22 -46.69 11.71
CA VAL A 79 -11.79 -45.68 10.72
C VAL A 79 -11.68 -46.31 9.33
N LEU A 80 -11.00 -47.45 9.23
CA LEU A 80 -10.84 -48.15 7.95
C LEU A 80 -12.19 -48.60 7.37
N GLN A 81 -13.06 -49.17 8.21
CA GLN A 81 -14.41 -49.60 7.80
C GLN A 81 -15.25 -48.43 7.25
N ARG A 82 -15.16 -47.25 7.90
CA ARG A 82 -15.89 -46.04 7.48
C ARG A 82 -15.38 -45.49 6.16
N VAL A 83 -14.06 -45.47 5.96
CA VAL A 83 -13.45 -45.02 4.70
C VAL A 83 -13.83 -45.95 3.54
N LYS A 84 -13.94 -47.27 3.80
CA LYS A 84 -14.38 -48.27 2.82
C LYS A 84 -15.90 -48.29 2.59
N GLY A 85 -16.70 -47.72 3.49
CA GLY A 85 -18.17 -47.78 3.43
C GLY A 85 -18.74 -49.16 3.78
N GLU A 86 -18.01 -49.95 4.57
CA GLU A 86 -18.39 -51.32 4.95
C GLU A 86 -19.33 -51.33 6.17
N GLY A 87 -20.10 -52.41 6.35
CA GLY A 87 -20.87 -52.68 7.57
C GLY A 87 -22.10 -51.79 7.80
N GLY A 88 -22.72 -51.27 6.72
CA GLY A 88 -24.00 -50.55 6.79
C GLY A 88 -23.95 -49.16 7.43
N LYS A 89 -22.75 -48.60 7.66
CA LYS A 89 -22.56 -47.25 8.20
C LYS A 89 -22.26 -46.24 7.07
N PRO A 90 -22.57 -44.94 7.25
CA PRO A 90 -22.25 -43.93 6.26
C PRO A 90 -20.74 -43.88 5.96
N ARG A 91 -20.41 -43.92 4.65
CA ARG A 91 -19.04 -43.86 4.14
C ARG A 91 -18.43 -42.48 4.40
N MET A 92 -17.18 -42.48 4.87
CA MET A 92 -16.39 -41.27 5.05
C MET A 92 -15.48 -41.01 3.83
N PRO A 93 -15.26 -39.73 3.44
CA PRO A 93 -15.79 -38.52 4.07
C PRO A 93 -17.27 -38.33 3.70
N LEU A 94 -18.09 -37.96 4.70
CA LEU A 94 -19.53 -37.83 4.55
C LEU A 94 -19.86 -36.67 3.58
N ASN A 95 -20.83 -36.86 2.68
CA ASN A 95 -21.26 -35.87 1.69
C ASN A 95 -20.15 -35.35 0.75
N ASN A 96 -19.04 -36.09 0.62
CA ASN A 96 -17.93 -35.78 -0.27
C ASN A 96 -17.56 -37.00 -1.14
N ALA A 97 -16.75 -36.76 -2.18
CA ALA A 97 -16.24 -37.80 -3.04
C ALA A 97 -15.51 -38.91 -2.23
N PRO A 98 -15.66 -40.20 -2.61
CA PRO A 98 -14.91 -41.28 -1.99
C PRO A 98 -13.40 -41.10 -2.07
N LEU A 99 -12.69 -41.65 -1.08
CA LEU A 99 -11.26 -41.88 -1.22
C LEU A 99 -11.05 -42.82 -2.42
N SER A 100 -10.08 -42.50 -3.25
CA SER A 100 -9.62 -43.37 -4.33
C SER A 100 -9.06 -44.68 -3.75
N PRO A 101 -9.01 -45.77 -4.55
CA PRO A 101 -8.44 -47.04 -4.10
C PRO A 101 -7.03 -46.91 -3.50
N GLY A 102 -6.20 -46.01 -4.06
CA GLY A 102 -4.86 -45.73 -3.54
C GLY A 102 -4.87 -45.03 -2.17
N GLU A 103 -5.78 -44.09 -1.95
CA GLU A 103 -5.94 -43.42 -0.65
C GLU A 103 -6.50 -44.38 0.41
N VAL A 104 -7.43 -45.27 0.04
CA VAL A 104 -7.93 -46.32 0.94
C VAL A 104 -6.79 -47.27 1.33
N ALA A 105 -5.90 -47.62 0.39
CA ALA A 105 -4.74 -48.46 0.67
C ALA A 105 -3.76 -47.79 1.65
N VAL A 106 -3.57 -46.47 1.56
CA VAL A 106 -2.77 -45.70 2.53
C VAL A 106 -3.36 -45.79 3.94
N VAL A 107 -4.68 -45.60 4.09
CA VAL A 107 -5.36 -45.73 5.39
C VAL A 107 -5.28 -47.17 5.90
N ALA A 108 -5.44 -48.16 5.01
CA ALA A 108 -5.35 -49.58 5.37
C ALA A 108 -3.95 -49.94 5.90
N GLU A 109 -2.89 -49.48 5.22
CA GLU A 109 -1.52 -49.75 5.63
C GLU A 109 -1.17 -49.03 6.93
N TRP A 110 -1.59 -47.77 7.09
CA TRP A 110 -1.38 -47.03 8.33
C TRP A 110 -2.10 -47.66 9.54
N THR A 111 -3.36 -48.07 9.37
CA THR A 111 -4.13 -48.73 10.43
C THR A 111 -3.56 -50.11 10.76
N LYS A 112 -3.08 -50.87 9.76
CA LYS A 112 -2.36 -52.14 9.94
C LYS A 112 -1.08 -51.99 10.75
N GLN A 113 -0.37 -50.87 10.59
CA GLN A 113 0.83 -50.54 11.36
C GLN A 113 0.51 -49.93 12.75
N GLY A 114 -0.73 -50.02 13.21
CA GLY A 114 -1.14 -49.58 14.55
C GLY A 114 -1.47 -48.10 14.65
N GLY A 115 -1.70 -47.40 13.53
CA GLY A 115 -2.19 -46.02 13.54
C GLY A 115 -1.22 -45.04 14.19
N PHE A 116 0.07 -45.29 14.03
CA PHE A 116 1.13 -44.56 14.69
C PHE A 116 1.12 -43.06 14.35
N TRP A 117 1.56 -42.24 15.31
CA TRP A 117 1.55 -40.78 15.21
C TRP A 117 2.91 -40.22 15.68
N PRO A 118 3.72 -39.60 14.80
CA PRO A 118 5.03 -39.07 15.20
C PRO A 118 4.91 -37.94 16.22
N ALA A 119 5.66 -38.06 17.32
CA ALA A 119 5.88 -36.99 18.29
C ALA A 119 6.99 -36.05 17.78
N SER A 120 6.74 -35.32 16.69
CA SER A 120 7.63 -34.22 16.30
C SER A 120 7.15 -32.93 16.96
N ALA A 121 8.10 -32.21 17.59
CA ALA A 121 7.93 -30.85 18.08
C ALA A 121 7.05 -30.03 17.13
N ALA A 122 6.06 -29.32 17.70
CA ALA A 122 5.06 -28.50 17.04
C ALA A 122 5.53 -27.91 15.69
N ALA A 123 5.38 -28.68 14.61
CA ALA A 123 5.27 -28.13 13.28
C ALA A 123 3.87 -27.51 13.24
N PRO A 124 3.71 -26.26 12.76
CA PRO A 124 2.41 -25.62 12.68
C PRO A 124 1.46 -26.57 11.94
N ASN A 125 0.38 -26.95 12.61
CA ASN A 125 -0.62 -27.89 12.12
C ASN A 125 -1.07 -27.51 10.70
N GLY A 126 -1.16 -28.51 9.81
CA GLY A 126 -1.71 -28.35 8.46
C GLY A 126 -0.68 -28.30 7.32
N VAL A 127 -1.22 -28.07 6.12
CA VAL A 127 -0.57 -27.94 4.80
C VAL A 127 0.77 -27.19 4.82
N GLY A 128 0.98 -26.30 5.80
CA GLY A 128 2.22 -25.57 6.05
C GLY A 128 3.48 -26.44 6.14
N SER A 129 3.48 -27.59 6.84
CA SER A 129 4.71 -28.40 7.00
C SER A 129 5.26 -28.95 5.67
N ALA A 130 4.39 -29.44 4.80
CA ALA A 130 4.76 -29.95 3.48
C ALA A 130 5.21 -28.81 2.54
N LEU A 131 4.49 -27.68 2.54
CA LEU A 131 4.89 -26.50 1.78
C LEU A 131 6.24 -25.96 2.25
N PHE A 132 6.51 -25.94 3.57
CA PHE A 132 7.80 -25.53 4.12
C PHE A 132 8.93 -26.47 3.69
N ALA A 133 8.70 -27.78 3.66
CA ALA A 133 9.69 -28.73 3.14
C ALA A 133 10.00 -28.48 1.65
N MET A 134 8.98 -28.24 0.82
CA MET A 134 9.15 -27.86 -0.59
C MET A 134 9.90 -26.54 -0.72
N GLY A 135 9.50 -25.53 0.07
CA GLY A 135 10.10 -24.21 0.11
C GLY A 135 11.59 -24.24 0.44
N LYS A 136 12.03 -25.09 1.36
CA LYS A 136 13.45 -25.26 1.73
C LYS A 136 14.34 -25.68 0.54
N THR A 137 13.77 -26.24 -0.51
CA THR A 137 14.49 -26.62 -1.75
C THR A 137 14.20 -25.71 -2.94
N HIS A 138 13.18 -24.85 -2.83
CA HIS A 138 12.77 -23.97 -3.92
C HIS A 138 13.79 -22.86 -4.17
N TRP A 139 14.08 -22.58 -5.45
CA TRP A 139 15.15 -21.67 -5.88
C TRP A 139 15.02 -20.26 -5.29
N ALA A 140 13.80 -19.73 -5.19
CA ALA A 140 13.55 -18.37 -4.72
C ALA A 140 13.91 -18.18 -3.24
N PHE A 141 13.85 -19.25 -2.45
CA PHE A 141 14.16 -19.22 -1.01
C PHE A 141 15.59 -19.69 -0.70
N GLN A 142 16.41 -19.94 -1.73
CA GLN A 142 17.84 -20.16 -1.59
C GLN A 142 18.61 -18.83 -1.64
N PRO A 143 19.78 -18.74 -0.99
CA PRO A 143 20.71 -17.63 -1.21
C PRO A 143 21.03 -17.42 -2.70
N VAL A 144 21.26 -16.18 -3.10
CA VAL A 144 21.71 -15.83 -4.46
C VAL A 144 23.13 -16.38 -4.67
N LYS A 145 23.33 -17.14 -5.76
CA LYS A 145 24.64 -17.71 -6.10
C LYS A 145 25.44 -16.76 -6.99
N ARG A 146 26.76 -16.70 -6.76
CA ARG A 146 27.71 -16.12 -7.72
C ARG A 146 28.05 -17.18 -8.75
N VAL A 147 27.40 -17.13 -9.90
CA VAL A 147 27.55 -18.14 -10.96
C VAL A 147 28.55 -17.64 -12.00
N ALA A 148 29.57 -18.45 -12.32
CA ALA A 148 30.47 -18.16 -13.42
C ALA A 148 29.80 -18.45 -14.78
N PRO A 149 30.10 -17.70 -15.85
CA PRO A 149 29.52 -17.96 -17.16
C PRO A 149 29.88 -19.36 -17.68
N PRO A 150 28.93 -20.11 -18.26
CA PRO A 150 29.18 -21.46 -18.74
C PRO A 150 30.09 -21.46 -19.98
N THR A 151 30.81 -22.56 -20.20
CA THR A 151 31.56 -22.78 -21.44
C THR A 151 30.59 -23.24 -22.54
N VAL A 152 30.71 -22.65 -23.74
CA VAL A 152 29.84 -22.88 -24.90
C VAL A 152 30.65 -23.22 -26.14
N LYS A 153 30.05 -23.94 -27.09
CA LYS A 153 30.72 -24.36 -28.34
C LYS A 153 30.96 -23.16 -29.25
N SER A 154 29.98 -22.27 -29.36
CA SER A 154 30.01 -21.11 -30.26
C SER A 154 30.54 -19.85 -29.56
N ALA A 155 31.69 -19.96 -28.89
CA ALA A 155 32.26 -18.88 -28.05
C ALA A 155 32.45 -17.55 -28.80
N ALA A 156 32.66 -17.58 -30.12
CA ALA A 156 32.77 -16.37 -30.95
C ALA A 156 31.48 -15.51 -31.01
N TRP A 157 30.32 -16.09 -30.70
CA TRP A 157 29.06 -15.35 -30.60
C TRP A 157 28.87 -14.68 -29.23
N VAL A 158 29.64 -15.04 -28.20
CA VAL A 158 29.50 -14.47 -26.87
C VAL A 158 30.17 -13.08 -26.84
N ARG A 159 29.40 -12.03 -26.59
CA ARG A 159 29.94 -10.67 -26.40
C ARG A 159 30.11 -10.33 -24.92
N ASN A 160 29.17 -10.77 -24.09
CA ASN A 160 29.26 -10.65 -22.64
C ASN A 160 28.68 -11.90 -21.95
N PRO A 161 28.84 -12.04 -20.61
CA PRO A 161 28.38 -13.21 -19.87
C PRO A 161 26.92 -13.65 -20.08
N ILE A 162 25.99 -12.72 -20.34
CA ILE A 162 24.56 -13.06 -20.58
C ILE A 162 24.44 -14.03 -21.76
N ASP A 163 25.20 -13.75 -22.82
CA ASP A 163 25.16 -14.53 -24.06
C ASP A 163 25.60 -15.98 -23.83
N ALA A 164 26.56 -16.22 -22.92
CA ALA A 164 27.01 -17.57 -22.60
C ALA A 164 25.88 -18.40 -21.95
N PHE A 165 25.12 -17.83 -21.02
CA PHE A 165 24.00 -18.53 -20.36
C PHE A 165 22.87 -18.87 -21.34
N VAL A 166 22.51 -17.93 -22.22
CA VAL A 166 21.47 -18.14 -23.24
C VAL A 166 21.94 -19.16 -24.27
N LEU A 167 23.17 -18.98 -24.80
CA LEU A 167 23.72 -19.87 -25.81
C LEU A 167 23.89 -21.30 -25.29
N ALA A 168 24.29 -21.50 -24.03
CA ALA A 168 24.38 -22.83 -23.42
C ALA A 168 23.02 -23.57 -23.47
N LYS A 169 21.91 -22.87 -23.21
CA LYS A 169 20.56 -23.45 -23.28
C LYS A 169 20.12 -23.72 -24.72
N LEU A 170 20.47 -22.84 -25.66
CA LEU A 170 20.21 -23.05 -27.09
C LEU A 170 20.97 -24.26 -27.64
N GLU A 171 22.27 -24.35 -27.35
CA GLU A 171 23.14 -25.45 -27.79
C GLU A 171 22.68 -26.80 -27.22
N ALA A 172 22.23 -26.82 -25.97
CA ALA A 172 21.64 -28.03 -25.35
C ALA A 172 20.35 -28.51 -26.04
N LYS A 173 19.70 -27.64 -26.82
CA LYS A 173 18.51 -27.95 -27.62
C LYS A 173 18.80 -27.98 -29.13
N ASN A 174 20.06 -27.93 -29.54
CA ASN A 174 20.49 -27.83 -30.94
C ASN A 174 19.83 -26.67 -31.71
N LEU A 175 19.51 -25.58 -31.00
CA LEU A 175 19.01 -24.34 -31.59
C LEU A 175 20.14 -23.34 -31.78
N LYS A 176 19.93 -22.41 -32.71
CA LYS A 176 20.85 -21.30 -32.97
C LYS A 176 20.14 -19.98 -32.69
N PRO A 177 20.86 -18.96 -32.19
CA PRO A 177 20.30 -17.62 -32.07
C PRO A 177 19.94 -17.06 -33.44
N SER A 178 18.94 -16.18 -33.47
CA SER A 178 18.59 -15.39 -34.65
C SER A 178 19.72 -14.42 -35.01
N PRO A 179 19.83 -14.01 -36.29
CA PRO A 179 20.85 -13.04 -36.69
C PRO A 179 20.63 -11.72 -35.96
N THR A 180 21.71 -10.95 -35.80
CA THR A 180 21.67 -9.59 -35.26
C THR A 180 20.67 -8.72 -36.02
N ALA A 181 19.90 -7.92 -35.28
CA ALA A 181 19.02 -6.91 -35.83
C ALA A 181 19.79 -5.87 -36.67
N THR A 182 19.11 -5.26 -37.64
CA THR A 182 19.69 -4.18 -38.43
C THR A 182 20.00 -2.97 -37.55
N ARG A 183 20.90 -2.09 -37.99
CA ARG A 183 21.24 -0.88 -37.21
C ARG A 183 20.00 -0.01 -36.95
N ARG A 184 19.11 0.12 -37.93
CA ARG A 184 17.80 0.78 -37.78
C ARG A 184 16.92 0.15 -36.70
N GLU A 185 16.73 -1.17 -36.75
CA GLU A 185 15.96 -1.91 -35.73
C GLU A 185 16.56 -1.67 -34.33
N LEU A 186 17.89 -1.75 -34.21
CA LEU A 186 18.60 -1.55 -32.94
C LEU A 186 18.41 -0.15 -32.36
N ILE A 187 18.58 0.92 -33.15
CA ILE A 187 18.40 2.30 -32.65
C ILE A 187 16.95 2.57 -32.28
N ARG A 188 15.99 2.11 -33.09
CA ARG A 188 14.56 2.26 -32.80
C ARG A 188 14.23 1.56 -31.48
N ARG A 189 14.55 0.28 -31.35
CA ARG A 189 14.29 -0.52 -30.15
C ARG A 189 14.89 0.08 -28.90
N VAL A 190 16.20 0.36 -28.90
CA VAL A 190 16.91 0.85 -27.70
C VAL A 190 16.47 2.26 -27.29
N THR A 191 16.07 3.11 -28.24
CA THR A 191 15.55 4.46 -27.93
C THR A 191 14.18 4.37 -27.25
N TYR A 192 13.27 3.51 -27.74
CA TYR A 192 11.99 3.28 -27.07
C TYR A 192 12.15 2.59 -25.71
N ASP A 193 13.02 1.59 -25.61
CA ASP A 193 13.25 0.87 -24.34
C ASP A 193 13.83 1.79 -23.26
N LEU A 194 14.70 2.73 -23.64
CA LEU A 194 15.30 3.65 -22.68
C LEU A 194 14.51 4.93 -22.45
N THR A 195 13.80 5.49 -23.44
CA THR A 195 13.16 6.82 -23.32
C THR A 195 11.65 6.82 -23.53
N GLY A 196 11.10 5.75 -24.11
CA GLY A 196 9.70 5.66 -24.51
C GLY A 196 9.31 6.57 -25.68
N LEU A 197 10.30 7.10 -26.41
CA LEU A 197 10.11 8.02 -27.53
C LEU A 197 10.73 7.45 -28.82
N PRO A 198 10.22 7.84 -30.00
CA PRO A 198 10.86 7.51 -31.27
C PRO A 198 12.19 8.27 -31.45
N PRO A 199 13.25 7.65 -32.00
CA PRO A 199 14.39 8.42 -32.51
C PRO A 199 13.98 9.29 -33.70
N THR A 200 14.67 10.40 -33.96
CA THR A 200 14.42 11.17 -35.18
C THR A 200 15.03 10.46 -36.40
N PRO A 201 14.51 10.66 -37.62
CA PRO A 201 15.12 10.11 -38.83
C PRO A 201 16.60 10.48 -38.99
N GLU A 202 16.98 11.67 -38.53
CA GLU A 202 18.35 12.18 -38.58
C GLU A 202 19.26 11.42 -37.59
N GLU A 203 18.76 11.10 -36.38
CA GLU A 203 19.47 10.22 -35.44
C GLU A 203 19.66 8.80 -35.98
N VAL A 204 18.65 8.26 -36.67
CA VAL A 204 18.74 6.96 -37.33
C VAL A 204 19.83 6.99 -38.41
N ALA A 205 19.78 7.97 -39.31
CA ALA A 205 20.77 8.10 -40.38
C ALA A 205 22.20 8.27 -39.82
N ALA A 206 22.38 9.10 -38.78
CA ALA A 206 23.68 9.29 -38.13
C ALA A 206 24.21 7.99 -37.52
N PHE A 207 23.35 7.23 -36.82
CA PHE A 207 23.75 5.95 -36.26
C PHE A 207 24.04 4.90 -37.34
N GLU A 208 23.29 4.83 -38.43
CA GLU A 208 23.57 3.90 -39.52
C GLU A 208 24.91 4.19 -40.22
N ALA A 209 25.28 5.47 -40.33
CA ALA A 209 26.54 5.93 -40.88
C ALA A 209 27.75 5.66 -39.96
N ASP A 210 27.57 5.70 -38.63
CA ASP A 210 28.66 5.48 -37.68
C ASP A 210 29.16 4.02 -37.69
N LYS A 211 30.38 3.82 -38.20
CA LYS A 211 31.03 2.49 -38.29
C LYS A 211 31.98 2.21 -37.14
N ALA A 212 32.07 3.07 -36.13
CA ALA A 212 32.93 2.82 -34.98
C ALA A 212 32.51 1.52 -34.26
N PRO A 213 33.46 0.70 -33.78
CA PRO A 213 33.15 -0.59 -33.14
C PRO A 213 32.36 -0.43 -31.83
N ASP A 214 32.39 0.75 -31.21
CA ASP A 214 31.70 1.13 -29.99
C ASP A 214 30.49 2.07 -30.22
N ALA A 215 30.07 2.26 -31.48
CA ALA A 215 28.97 3.17 -31.83
C ALA A 215 27.66 2.83 -31.09
N TYR A 216 27.37 1.54 -30.90
CA TYR A 216 26.17 1.09 -30.19
C TYR A 216 26.27 1.37 -28.69
N GLU A 217 27.42 1.13 -28.07
CA GLU A 217 27.66 1.44 -26.66
C GLU A 217 27.54 2.94 -26.38
N LYS A 218 28.09 3.78 -27.27
CA LYS A 218 27.93 5.25 -27.20
C LYS A 218 26.47 5.67 -27.32
N LEU A 219 25.68 5.03 -28.19
CA LEU A 219 24.24 5.26 -28.31
C LEU A 219 23.52 4.92 -27.00
N VAL A 220 23.81 3.75 -26.40
CA VAL A 220 23.24 3.34 -25.11
C VAL A 220 23.59 4.34 -24.01
N ASP A 221 24.84 4.77 -23.91
CA ASP A 221 25.28 5.73 -22.90
C ASP A 221 24.58 7.09 -23.05
N ARG A 222 24.44 7.58 -24.28
CA ARG A 222 23.69 8.81 -24.59
C ARG A 222 22.23 8.71 -24.15
N LEU A 223 21.57 7.58 -24.42
CA LEU A 223 20.16 7.37 -24.08
C LEU A 223 19.95 7.17 -22.58
N LEU A 224 20.87 6.48 -21.87
CA LEU A 224 20.85 6.37 -20.41
C LEU A 224 21.09 7.71 -19.72
N ALA A 225 21.80 8.64 -20.36
CA ALA A 225 22.00 10.01 -19.87
C ALA A 225 20.80 10.95 -20.19
N SER A 226 19.87 10.53 -21.05
CA SER A 226 18.70 11.33 -21.41
C SER A 226 17.79 11.55 -20.19
N PRO A 227 17.24 12.76 -19.97
CA PRO A 227 16.27 12.98 -18.89
C PRO A 227 14.94 12.24 -19.12
N HIS A 228 14.66 11.80 -20.35
CA HIS A 228 13.49 10.99 -20.67
C HIS A 228 13.63 9.53 -20.21
N TYR A 229 14.83 9.11 -19.79
CA TYR A 229 15.06 7.81 -19.17
C TYR A 229 14.21 7.61 -17.91
N GLY A 230 14.25 8.58 -17.00
CA GLY A 230 13.50 8.54 -15.75
C GLY A 230 11.99 8.56 -15.96
N GLU A 231 11.50 9.16 -17.05
CA GLU A 231 10.08 9.13 -17.39
C GLU A 231 9.64 7.74 -17.85
N LYS A 232 10.45 7.08 -18.69
CA LYS A 232 10.17 5.71 -19.18
C LYS A 232 10.21 4.68 -18.05
N TRP A 233 11.28 4.69 -17.26
CA TRP A 233 11.48 3.69 -16.20
C TRP A 233 10.73 4.03 -14.92
N GLY A 234 10.55 5.33 -14.63
CA GLY A 234 9.67 5.78 -13.56
C GLY A 234 8.22 5.38 -13.79
N ARG A 235 7.73 5.33 -15.05
CA ARG A 235 6.38 4.82 -15.34
C ARG A 235 6.19 3.40 -14.83
N GLN A 236 7.12 2.49 -15.15
CA GLN A 236 7.04 1.09 -14.72
C GLN A 236 7.02 0.96 -13.20
N TRP A 237 7.79 1.80 -12.50
CA TRP A 237 7.75 1.84 -11.03
C TRP A 237 6.39 2.29 -10.50
N LEU A 238 5.81 3.31 -11.12
CA LEU A 238 4.54 3.89 -10.69
C LEU A 238 3.36 2.92 -10.89
N ASP A 239 3.43 2.03 -11.87
CA ASP A 239 2.47 0.93 -12.06
C ASP A 239 2.49 -0.06 -10.87
N LEU A 240 3.68 -0.35 -10.33
CA LEU A 240 3.83 -1.20 -9.14
C LEU A 240 3.23 -0.53 -7.89
N MET A 241 3.30 0.80 -7.85
CA MET A 241 2.89 1.63 -6.72
C MET A 241 1.45 2.10 -6.81
N ARG A 242 0.65 1.57 -7.77
CA ARG A 242 -0.76 1.95 -7.94
C ARG A 242 -0.95 3.45 -8.10
N TYR A 243 -0.03 4.11 -8.80
CA TYR A 243 -0.06 5.57 -8.87
C TYR A 243 -1.35 6.07 -9.51
N ALA A 244 -2.14 6.75 -8.71
CA ALA A 244 -3.27 7.54 -9.11
C ALA A 244 -3.36 8.79 -8.24
N GLU A 245 -4.02 9.81 -8.76
CA GLU A 245 -4.12 11.10 -8.09
C GLU A 245 -5.46 11.27 -7.34
N THR A 246 -6.26 10.19 -7.28
CA THR A 246 -7.57 10.15 -6.63
C THR A 246 -7.74 8.87 -5.80
N ASN A 247 -8.73 8.87 -4.90
CA ASN A 247 -8.91 7.88 -3.83
C ASN A 247 -9.56 6.53 -4.22
N SER A 248 -10.27 6.46 -5.35
CA SER A 248 -11.18 5.36 -5.70
C SER A 248 -12.42 5.31 -4.79
N TYR A 249 -13.02 4.10 -4.69
CA TYR A 249 -14.13 3.73 -3.82
C TYR A 249 -15.41 4.56 -4.05
N GLU A 250 -16.23 4.78 -3.02
CA GLU A 250 -17.50 5.50 -3.13
C GLU A 250 -17.32 6.98 -3.49
N ARG A 251 -16.23 7.62 -2.99
CA ARG A 251 -15.89 9.02 -3.27
C ARG A 251 -14.46 9.16 -3.79
N ASP A 252 -14.33 9.14 -5.12
CA ASP A 252 -13.05 9.28 -5.85
C ASP A 252 -12.48 10.72 -5.84
N ASN A 253 -12.29 11.26 -4.63
CA ASN A 253 -11.77 12.61 -4.39
C ASN A 253 -10.27 12.71 -4.74
N PRO A 254 -9.78 13.89 -5.16
CA PRO A 254 -8.37 14.12 -5.43
C PRO A 254 -7.52 14.06 -4.16
N LYS A 255 -6.33 13.45 -4.28
CA LYS A 255 -5.29 13.41 -3.25
C LYS A 255 -4.45 14.70 -3.30
N PRO A 256 -3.89 15.17 -2.16
CA PRO A 256 -3.04 16.37 -2.15
C PRO A 256 -1.70 16.17 -2.88
N GLN A 257 -1.50 16.87 -4.00
CA GLN A 257 -0.23 16.97 -4.74
C GLN A 257 0.58 15.66 -4.97
N PRO A 258 -0.04 14.51 -5.29
CA PRO A 258 0.67 13.23 -5.48
C PRO A 258 1.69 13.25 -6.63
N TRP A 259 1.55 14.17 -7.58
CA TRP A 259 2.51 14.39 -8.68
C TRP A 259 3.96 14.63 -8.19
N ARG A 260 4.17 15.11 -6.96
CA ARG A 260 5.52 15.26 -6.39
C ARG A 260 6.21 13.92 -6.15
N TYR A 261 5.46 12.87 -5.79
CA TYR A 261 5.99 11.50 -5.69
C TYR A 261 6.42 10.97 -7.06
N ARG A 262 5.58 11.17 -8.10
CA ARG A 262 5.94 10.83 -9.49
C ARG A 262 7.25 11.51 -9.89
N ASP A 263 7.38 12.80 -9.62
CA ASP A 263 8.60 13.55 -9.97
C ASP A 263 9.83 13.06 -9.19
N TYR A 264 9.68 12.71 -7.91
CA TYR A 264 10.73 12.08 -7.12
C TYR A 264 11.19 10.75 -7.75
N VAL A 265 10.26 9.91 -8.20
CA VAL A 265 10.57 8.64 -8.88
C VAL A 265 11.36 8.92 -10.17
N ILE A 266 10.87 9.82 -11.03
CA ILE A 266 11.54 10.19 -12.29
C ILE A 266 12.96 10.70 -12.01
N LYS A 267 13.13 11.60 -11.04
CA LYS A 267 14.44 12.14 -10.63
C LYS A 267 15.37 11.05 -10.11
N SER A 268 14.87 10.12 -9.31
CA SER A 268 15.66 9.03 -8.73
C SER A 268 16.24 8.10 -9.81
N PHE A 269 15.42 7.74 -10.81
CA PHE A 269 15.92 6.97 -11.98
C PHE A 269 16.91 7.79 -12.82
N ASN A 270 16.62 9.06 -13.10
CA ASN A 270 17.52 9.93 -13.86
C ASN A 270 18.89 10.10 -13.19
N ALA A 271 18.92 10.21 -11.87
CA ALA A 271 20.14 10.29 -11.07
C ALA A 271 20.89 8.95 -10.93
N ASP A 272 20.31 7.84 -11.41
CA ASP A 272 20.80 6.48 -11.15
C ASP A 272 21.01 6.21 -9.66
N LYS A 273 20.04 6.67 -8.84
CA LYS A 273 20.06 6.47 -7.39
C LYS A 273 20.23 4.96 -7.11
N PRO A 274 21.22 4.55 -6.29
CA PRO A 274 21.41 3.15 -5.94
C PRO A 274 20.08 2.55 -5.45
N TYR A 275 19.70 1.40 -6.03
CA TYR A 275 18.38 0.84 -5.78
C TYR A 275 18.17 0.49 -4.30
N ASP A 276 19.20 0.08 -3.56
CA ASP A 276 19.11 -0.15 -2.12
C ASP A 276 18.74 1.13 -1.35
N ARG A 277 19.32 2.28 -1.73
CA ARG A 277 18.95 3.59 -1.18
C ARG A 277 17.52 3.96 -1.57
N PHE A 278 17.15 3.76 -2.84
CA PHE A 278 15.78 4.04 -3.30
C PHE A 278 14.74 3.20 -2.54
N VAL A 279 15.00 1.91 -2.27
CA VAL A 279 14.13 1.06 -1.44
C VAL A 279 14.01 1.58 -0.01
N LYS A 280 15.13 1.99 0.60
CA LYS A 280 15.13 2.58 1.96
C LYS A 280 14.32 3.86 2.02
N GLU A 281 14.46 4.73 1.04
CA GLU A 281 13.70 5.98 0.97
C GLU A 281 12.20 5.71 0.78
N GLN A 282 11.82 4.79 -0.12
CA GLN A 282 10.42 4.42 -0.32
C GLN A 282 9.77 3.99 1.00
N LEU A 283 10.38 3.04 1.70
CA LEU A 283 9.78 2.42 2.88
C LEU A 283 9.92 3.27 4.17
N ALA A 284 11.03 3.99 4.30
CA ALA A 284 11.44 4.63 5.56
C ALA A 284 12.21 5.94 5.36
N GLY A 285 11.98 6.66 4.26
CA GLY A 285 12.74 7.87 3.92
C GLY A 285 12.64 8.98 4.95
N ASP A 286 11.53 9.08 5.67
CA ASP A 286 11.31 10.01 6.77
C ASP A 286 12.00 9.61 8.08
N GLU A 287 12.45 8.35 8.19
CA GLU A 287 13.24 7.82 9.32
C GLU A 287 14.75 7.95 9.09
N LEU A 288 15.16 8.21 7.84
CA LEU A 288 16.57 8.37 7.47
C LEU A 288 17.11 9.72 7.97
N PRO A 289 18.26 9.76 8.68
CA PRO A 289 18.87 11.01 9.13
C PRO A 289 19.23 11.96 7.99
N ASP A 290 19.57 11.41 6.83
CA ASP A 290 19.91 12.11 5.58
C ASP A 290 18.77 12.04 4.55
N GLY A 291 17.53 11.75 4.97
CA GLY A 291 16.38 11.60 4.07
C GLY A 291 15.97 12.91 3.38
N GLY A 292 15.94 14.02 4.12
CA GLY A 292 15.53 15.33 3.60
C GLY A 292 14.16 15.31 2.91
N ASN A 293 13.96 16.17 1.91
CA ASN A 293 12.72 16.20 1.13
C ASN A 293 12.50 14.92 0.32
N ASP A 294 13.56 14.34 -0.22
CA ASP A 294 13.49 13.12 -1.04
C ASP A 294 12.92 11.96 -0.21
N GLY A 295 13.39 11.79 1.02
CA GLY A 295 12.88 10.81 1.96
C GLY A 295 11.39 11.00 2.27
N LEU A 296 10.96 12.24 2.53
CA LEU A 296 9.54 12.55 2.73
C LEU A 296 8.70 12.22 1.50
N LEU A 297 9.12 12.70 0.32
CA LEU A 297 8.43 12.48 -0.94
C LEU A 297 8.31 11.01 -1.28
N ALA A 298 9.38 10.23 -1.07
CA ALA A 298 9.42 8.80 -1.34
C ALA A 298 8.34 8.02 -0.56
N THR A 299 8.11 8.40 0.70
CA THR A 299 7.05 7.78 1.51
C THR A 299 5.63 8.19 1.12
N GLY A 300 5.47 9.07 0.13
CA GLY A 300 4.16 9.39 -0.44
C GLY A 300 3.43 8.15 -1.01
N PHE A 301 4.15 7.08 -1.36
CA PHE A 301 3.55 5.87 -1.90
C PHE A 301 2.54 5.22 -0.93
N TYR A 302 2.73 5.34 0.39
CA TYR A 302 1.78 4.83 1.41
C TYR A 302 0.39 5.49 1.31
N ARG A 303 0.27 6.61 0.60
CA ARG A 303 -0.98 7.36 0.44
C ARG A 303 -1.64 7.15 -0.92
N LEU A 304 -1.05 6.34 -1.81
CA LEU A 304 -1.54 6.10 -3.18
C LEU A 304 -2.60 4.99 -3.28
N GLY A 305 -2.71 4.16 -2.25
CA GLY A 305 -3.74 3.12 -2.15
C GLY A 305 -5.17 3.67 -2.16
N ILE A 306 -6.11 2.74 -2.31
CA ILE A 306 -7.54 3.05 -2.21
C ILE A 306 -7.86 3.59 -0.82
N TRP A 307 -8.75 4.58 -0.77
CA TRP A 307 -9.16 5.21 0.47
C TRP A 307 -10.68 5.25 0.58
N ASP A 308 -11.19 4.66 1.65
CA ASP A 308 -12.59 4.76 2.07
C ASP A 308 -12.71 5.83 3.16
N ASP A 309 -13.40 6.92 2.88
CA ASP A 309 -13.55 8.05 3.80
C ASP A 309 -14.68 7.88 4.82
N GLU A 310 -15.61 6.93 4.63
CA GLU A 310 -16.68 6.61 5.59
C GLU A 310 -16.82 5.09 5.82
N PRO A 311 -15.77 4.42 6.32
CA PRO A 311 -15.83 2.98 6.54
C PRO A 311 -16.85 2.63 7.63
N THR A 312 -17.64 1.59 7.37
CA THR A 312 -18.63 1.08 8.34
C THR A 312 -17.95 0.54 9.60
N ASP A 313 -16.80 -0.13 9.44
CA ASP A 313 -15.94 -0.61 10.54
C ASP A 313 -14.55 0.02 10.37
N ARG A 314 -14.27 1.05 11.17
CA ARG A 314 -13.01 1.81 11.14
C ARG A 314 -11.80 0.96 11.49
N GLU A 315 -11.96 -0.02 12.39
CA GLU A 315 -10.84 -0.87 12.81
C GLU A 315 -10.52 -1.88 11.72
N GLN A 316 -11.54 -2.50 11.12
CA GLN A 316 -11.35 -3.40 9.98
C GLN A 316 -10.73 -2.66 8.78
N ALA A 317 -11.21 -1.46 8.46
CA ALA A 317 -10.67 -0.63 7.38
C ALA A 317 -9.19 -0.23 7.61
N ARG A 318 -8.77 -0.01 8.86
CA ARG A 318 -7.35 0.19 9.20
C ARG A 318 -6.52 -1.04 8.80
N TYR A 319 -6.97 -2.25 9.15
CA TYR A 319 -6.27 -3.48 8.79
C TYR A 319 -6.29 -3.75 7.28
N ASP A 320 -7.36 -3.37 6.56
CA ASP A 320 -7.39 -3.42 5.10
C ASP A 320 -6.33 -2.49 4.47
N GLY A 321 -6.13 -1.30 5.04
CA GLY A 321 -5.04 -0.40 4.63
C GLY A 321 -3.65 -0.97 4.91
N LEU A 322 -3.45 -1.63 6.06
CA LEU A 322 -2.19 -2.30 6.38
C LEU A 322 -1.94 -3.51 5.46
N ASP A 323 -2.99 -4.23 5.08
CA ASP A 323 -2.93 -5.34 4.12
C ASP A 323 -2.47 -4.85 2.75
N ASP A 324 -3.07 -3.77 2.21
CA ASP A 324 -2.64 -3.16 0.94
C ASP A 324 -1.15 -2.79 0.97
N ILE A 325 -0.65 -2.25 2.09
CA ILE A 325 0.76 -1.94 2.28
C ILE A 325 1.62 -3.21 2.22
N VAL A 326 1.30 -4.23 3.04
CA VAL A 326 2.08 -5.48 3.10
C VAL A 326 2.07 -6.20 1.75
N THR A 327 0.93 -6.27 1.08
CA THR A 327 0.78 -6.83 -0.27
C THR A 327 1.67 -6.10 -1.26
N THR A 328 1.62 -4.77 -1.28
CA THR A 328 2.43 -3.95 -2.19
C THR A 328 3.91 -4.16 -1.97
N VAL A 329 4.33 -4.14 -0.71
CA VAL A 329 5.73 -4.27 -0.33
C VAL A 329 6.22 -5.69 -0.66
N GLY A 330 5.44 -6.71 -0.34
CA GLY A 330 5.71 -8.11 -0.64
C GLY A 330 5.88 -8.37 -2.12
N GLN A 331 4.90 -7.97 -2.92
CA GLN A 331 4.88 -8.20 -4.36
C GLN A 331 5.94 -7.36 -5.06
N THR A 332 6.10 -6.08 -4.68
CA THR A 332 7.05 -5.19 -5.32
C THR A 332 8.49 -5.51 -4.94
N PHE A 333 8.86 -5.55 -3.66
CA PHE A 333 10.28 -5.61 -3.31
C PHE A 333 10.82 -7.04 -3.14
N MET A 334 9.95 -8.00 -2.86
CA MET A 334 10.32 -9.39 -2.62
C MET A 334 9.75 -10.37 -3.65
N GLY A 335 8.81 -9.94 -4.50
CA GLY A 335 8.17 -10.83 -5.47
C GLY A 335 7.41 -11.97 -4.80
N LEU A 336 6.77 -11.72 -3.66
CA LEU A 336 5.97 -12.71 -2.93
C LEU A 336 4.56 -12.18 -2.68
N THR A 337 3.58 -13.08 -2.77
CA THR A 337 2.17 -12.80 -2.45
C THR A 337 1.88 -13.23 -1.01
N PHE A 338 1.69 -12.26 -0.12
CA PHE A 338 1.39 -12.53 1.29
C PHE A 338 -0.12 -12.52 1.58
N ASP A 339 -0.95 -12.06 0.63
CA ASP A 339 -2.37 -11.78 0.79
C ASP A 339 -3.17 -12.94 1.40
N CYS A 340 -3.01 -14.16 0.89
CA CYS A 340 -3.73 -15.32 1.42
C CYS A 340 -3.34 -15.67 2.87
N ALA A 341 -2.13 -15.28 3.29
CA ALA A 341 -1.64 -15.53 4.64
C ALA A 341 -2.38 -14.70 5.70
N ARG A 342 -3.11 -13.65 5.29
CA ARG A 342 -3.92 -12.81 6.19
C ARG A 342 -4.92 -13.63 7.01
N CYS A 343 -5.68 -14.49 6.35
CA CYS A 343 -6.81 -15.18 6.98
C CYS A 343 -6.48 -16.58 7.53
N HIS A 344 -5.43 -17.22 6.99
CA HIS A 344 -4.97 -18.56 7.33
C HIS A 344 -3.55 -18.77 6.79
N ASN A 345 -2.85 -19.84 7.18
CA ASN A 345 -1.55 -20.17 6.56
C ASN A 345 -1.68 -20.24 5.04
N HIS A 346 -0.74 -19.65 4.32
CA HIS A 346 -0.86 -19.50 2.87
C HIS A 346 -1.06 -20.87 2.18
N LYS A 347 -2.00 -20.94 1.23
CA LYS A 347 -2.49 -22.22 0.67
C LYS A 347 -1.47 -22.92 -0.24
N ILE A 348 -0.60 -22.16 -0.88
CA ILE A 348 0.30 -22.64 -1.95
C ILE A 348 1.78 -22.37 -1.62
N ASP A 349 2.07 -21.19 -1.08
CA ASP A 349 3.41 -20.81 -0.61
C ASP A 349 3.68 -21.15 0.87
N PRO A 350 4.94 -21.37 1.26
CA PRO A 350 5.37 -21.67 2.63
C PRO A 350 5.40 -20.42 3.51
N ILE A 351 4.27 -19.72 3.61
CA ILE A 351 4.13 -18.48 4.37
C ILE A 351 3.10 -18.74 5.48
N LEU A 352 3.52 -18.61 6.73
CA LEU A 352 2.60 -18.76 7.86
C LEU A 352 1.75 -17.50 8.01
N GLN A 353 0.53 -17.65 8.53
CA GLN A 353 -0.28 -16.50 8.92
C GLN A 353 0.44 -15.63 9.95
N LYS A 354 1.15 -16.27 10.88
CA LYS A 354 1.98 -15.56 11.86
C LYS A 354 3.06 -14.71 11.20
N ASP A 355 3.69 -15.20 10.12
CA ASP A 355 4.70 -14.45 9.36
C ASP A 355 4.11 -13.19 8.72
N TYR A 356 2.89 -13.28 8.17
CA TYR A 356 2.17 -12.13 7.65
C TYR A 356 1.95 -11.06 8.72
N TYR A 357 1.46 -11.43 9.91
CA TYR A 357 1.22 -10.45 10.98
C TYR A 357 2.51 -9.89 11.58
N LYS A 358 3.63 -10.64 11.56
CA LYS A 358 4.96 -10.07 11.83
C LYS A 358 5.32 -8.97 10.84
N LEU A 359 5.00 -9.12 9.55
CA LEU A 359 5.20 -8.05 8.57
C LEU A 359 4.28 -6.85 8.81
N VAL A 360 2.99 -7.08 9.10
CA VAL A 360 2.03 -6.01 9.47
C VAL A 360 2.55 -5.17 10.62
N SER A 361 3.17 -5.79 11.63
CA SER A 361 3.65 -5.08 12.82
C SER A 361 4.74 -4.02 12.57
N PHE A 362 5.46 -4.10 11.45
CA PHE A 362 6.38 -3.04 11.01
C PHE A 362 5.66 -1.76 10.59
N PHE A 363 4.41 -1.88 10.12
CA PHE A 363 3.60 -0.78 9.60
C PHE A 363 2.50 -0.33 10.57
N ASN A 364 2.23 -1.10 11.63
CA ASN A 364 1.17 -0.83 12.59
C ASN A 364 1.42 0.40 13.52
N GLY A 365 2.41 1.24 13.19
CA GLY A 365 2.62 2.58 13.74
C GLY A 365 2.22 3.72 12.79
N ILE A 366 1.81 3.43 11.55
CA ILE A 366 1.44 4.45 10.57
C ILE A 366 0.08 5.08 10.93
N ASN A 367 0.01 6.41 10.85
CA ASN A 367 -1.24 7.16 10.94
C ASN A 367 -2.14 6.88 9.73
N HIS A 368 -3.41 6.66 10.00
CA HIS A 368 -4.43 6.47 8.98
C HIS A 368 -4.53 7.70 8.07
N PHE A 369 -4.71 7.47 6.76
CA PHE A 369 -4.89 8.55 5.80
C PHE A 369 -6.19 9.30 6.10
N ARG A 370 -6.23 10.62 5.92
CA ARG A 370 -7.39 11.48 6.18
C ARG A 370 -7.71 12.40 4.99
N ASN A 371 -7.20 12.05 3.81
CA ASN A 371 -7.32 12.85 2.59
C ASN A 371 -6.73 14.27 2.70
N GLY A 372 -5.64 14.41 3.45
CA GLY A 372 -4.84 15.63 3.57
C GLY A 372 -4.65 16.11 5.00
N GLY A 373 -3.94 17.24 5.14
CA GLY A 373 -3.66 17.84 6.43
C GLY A 373 -2.42 17.27 7.13
N PRO A 374 -2.18 17.60 8.42
CA PRO A 374 -0.91 17.35 9.09
C PRO A 374 -0.51 15.88 9.23
N THR A 375 -1.46 14.95 9.19
CA THR A 375 -1.20 13.49 9.26
C THR A 375 -0.79 12.89 7.92
N ASP A 376 -1.02 13.61 6.82
CA ASP A 376 -0.82 13.12 5.46
C ASP A 376 0.22 13.94 4.70
N GLU A 377 0.50 15.15 5.16
CA GLU A 377 1.38 16.09 4.48
C GLU A 377 2.37 16.74 5.44
N LYS A 378 3.65 16.75 5.08
CA LYS A 378 4.68 17.52 5.80
C LYS A 378 5.20 18.69 4.95
N PRO A 379 5.55 19.84 5.56
CA PRO A 379 6.24 20.92 4.86
C PRO A 379 7.55 20.45 4.23
N ILE A 380 7.87 20.95 3.04
CA ILE A 380 9.15 20.72 2.35
C ILE A 380 9.81 22.05 2.01
N PHE A 381 11.14 22.06 1.99
CA PHE A 381 11.93 23.28 1.84
C PHE A 381 13.08 23.10 0.86
N GLU A 382 13.28 24.04 -0.06
CA GLU A 382 14.39 24.02 -1.02
C GLU A 382 15.75 24.15 -0.34
N ASN A 383 15.82 24.87 0.79
CA ASN A 383 17.04 25.11 1.55
C ASN A 383 16.71 25.50 3.01
N GLU A 384 17.75 25.54 3.85
CA GLU A 384 17.61 25.85 5.28
C GLU A 384 17.14 27.29 5.54
N ALA A 385 17.45 28.24 4.65
CA ALA A 385 16.97 29.61 4.80
C ALA A 385 15.44 29.70 4.65
N GLN A 386 14.86 28.98 3.69
CA GLN A 386 13.41 28.88 3.53
C GLN A 386 12.76 28.19 4.74
N ARG A 387 13.40 27.16 5.30
CA ARG A 387 12.94 26.50 6.53
C ARG A 387 12.95 27.44 7.72
N ALA A 388 14.05 28.18 7.93
CA ALA A 388 14.17 29.15 9.01
C ALA A 388 13.15 30.28 8.90
N ASP A 389 12.93 30.82 7.69
CA ASP A 389 11.89 31.82 7.42
C ASP A 389 10.49 31.28 7.71
N TYR A 390 10.18 30.06 7.28
CA TYR A 390 8.91 29.41 7.60
C TYR A 390 8.71 29.27 9.12
N LEU A 391 9.71 28.74 9.83
CA LEU A 391 9.64 28.59 11.29
C LEU A 391 9.46 29.93 12.00
N LYS A 392 10.14 30.98 11.52
CA LYS A 392 9.94 32.34 12.02
C LYS A 392 8.51 32.83 11.80
N ARG A 393 7.94 32.66 10.60
CA ARG A 393 6.53 33.03 10.32
C ARG A 393 5.53 32.22 11.14
N VAL A 394 5.82 30.94 11.41
CA VAL A 394 5.01 30.10 12.31
C VAL A 394 5.09 30.64 13.74
N ASP A 395 6.27 30.97 14.23
CA ASP A 395 6.46 31.53 15.57
C ASP A 395 5.79 32.91 15.71
N GLU A 396 5.97 33.80 14.74
CA GLU A 396 5.28 35.10 14.68
C GLU A 396 3.75 34.94 14.67
N LYS A 397 3.23 33.96 13.93
CA LYS A 397 1.79 33.64 13.94
C LYS A 397 1.36 33.15 15.32
N LYS A 398 2.14 32.27 15.95
CA LYS A 398 1.86 31.74 17.29
C LYS A 398 1.85 32.87 18.32
N GLN A 399 2.86 33.74 18.32
CA GLN A 399 2.93 34.91 19.20
C GLN A 399 1.71 35.84 19.01
N LYS A 400 1.27 36.06 17.77
CA LYS A 400 0.04 36.84 17.48
C LYS A 400 -1.23 36.15 18.00
N LEU A 401 -1.34 34.83 17.83
CA LEU A 401 -2.46 34.05 18.39
C LEU A 401 -2.48 34.15 19.93
N ASP A 402 -1.33 33.95 20.58
CA ASP A 402 -1.18 34.03 22.03
C ASP A 402 -1.50 35.43 22.55
N ALA A 403 -1.05 36.49 21.83
CA ALA A 403 -1.35 37.88 22.17
C ALA A 403 -2.84 38.21 22.03
N LEU A 404 -3.49 37.77 20.94
CA LEU A 404 -4.94 37.94 20.74
C LEU A 404 -5.74 37.19 21.82
N GLN A 405 -5.31 35.98 22.18
CA GLN A 405 -5.91 35.22 23.29
C GLN A 405 -5.75 35.95 24.63
N LEU A 406 -4.57 36.51 24.90
CA LEU A 406 -4.32 37.27 26.12
C LEU A 406 -5.17 38.56 26.18
N GLN A 407 -5.33 39.27 25.06
CA GLN A 407 -6.18 40.45 24.96
C GLN A 407 -7.66 40.11 25.16
N LEU A 408 -8.14 39.02 24.55
CA LEU A 408 -9.50 38.51 24.77
C LEU A 408 -9.72 38.18 26.25
N LYS A 409 -8.79 37.45 26.86
CA LYS A 409 -8.83 37.11 28.30
C LYS A 409 -8.82 38.34 29.20
N ALA A 410 -8.08 39.39 28.83
CA ALA A 410 -8.06 40.65 29.58
C ALA A 410 -9.40 41.39 29.52
N LEU A 411 -10.05 41.42 28.35
CA LEU A 411 -11.39 42.00 28.18
C LEU A 411 -12.47 41.18 28.90
N GLU A 412 -12.35 39.86 28.90
CA GLU A 412 -13.23 38.97 29.67
C GLU A 412 -13.11 39.23 31.17
N ASN A 413 -11.90 39.42 31.69
CA ASN A 413 -11.65 39.71 33.11
C ASN A 413 -12.06 41.13 33.53
N ALA A 414 -12.10 42.08 32.60
CA ALA A 414 -12.50 43.48 32.86
C ALA A 414 -14.03 43.69 32.87
N ALA A 415 -14.81 42.69 32.47
CA ALA A 415 -16.26 42.71 32.56
C ALA A 415 -16.70 42.60 34.04
N PRO A 416 -17.69 43.38 34.51
CA PRO A 416 -18.12 43.33 35.90
C PRO A 416 -18.64 41.92 36.24
N SER A 417 -17.89 41.19 37.06
CA SER A 417 -18.32 39.90 37.59
C SER A 417 -19.53 40.13 38.50
N ALA A 418 -20.61 39.37 38.28
CA ALA A 418 -21.67 39.26 39.27
C ALA A 418 -21.06 38.82 40.61
N ASP A 419 -21.34 39.62 41.65
CA ASP A 419 -20.89 39.54 43.03
C ASP A 419 -20.62 38.10 43.56
N PRO A 420 -19.37 37.76 43.93
CA PRO A 420 -19.01 36.47 44.53
C PRO A 420 -19.55 36.25 45.95
N SER A 421 -20.16 37.26 46.58
CA SER A 421 -20.61 37.19 47.98
C SER A 421 -21.99 36.54 48.20
N ALA A 422 -22.72 36.16 47.13
CA ALA A 422 -23.93 35.36 47.26
C ALA A 422 -23.58 33.88 47.49
N GLY A 423 -23.89 33.36 48.69
CA GLY A 423 -23.66 31.96 49.06
C GLY A 423 -24.15 30.95 48.01
N SER A 424 -23.45 29.82 47.90
CA SER A 424 -23.79 28.77 46.93
C SER A 424 -25.12 28.09 47.27
N ASP A 425 -25.89 27.74 46.24
CA ASP A 425 -27.12 26.95 46.34
C ASP A 425 -26.87 25.44 46.33
N LEU A 426 -25.61 25.02 46.22
CA LEU A 426 -25.21 23.62 46.26
C LEU A 426 -24.56 23.27 47.60
N ASP A 427 -24.95 22.13 48.15
CA ASP A 427 -24.37 21.51 49.33
C ASP A 427 -23.90 20.09 49.01
N ASP A 428 -23.01 19.55 49.86
CA ASP A 428 -22.49 18.18 49.79
C ASP A 428 -21.90 17.80 48.42
N LEU A 429 -21.40 18.81 47.69
CA LEU A 429 -20.93 18.64 46.33
C LEU A 429 -19.60 17.89 46.30
N THR A 430 -19.57 16.79 45.57
CA THR A 430 -18.39 15.98 45.29
C THR A 430 -18.14 15.93 43.80
N TYR A 431 -16.92 15.58 43.41
CA TYR A 431 -16.55 15.36 42.02
C TYR A 431 -15.82 14.03 41.82
N LYS A 432 -15.90 13.53 40.59
CA LYS A 432 -15.07 12.48 40.01
C LYS A 432 -14.40 13.05 38.77
N TYR A 433 -13.10 12.87 38.66
CA TYR A 433 -12.26 13.37 37.56
C TYR A 433 -11.71 12.20 36.75
N TYR A 434 -11.74 12.34 35.43
CA TYR A 434 -11.35 11.33 34.46
C TYR A 434 -10.38 11.93 33.45
N ARG A 435 -9.39 11.15 33.01
CA ARG A 435 -8.47 11.53 31.95
C ARG A 435 -8.64 10.57 30.78
N ASP A 436 -9.34 11.02 29.75
CA ASP A 436 -9.55 10.26 28.53
C ASP A 436 -9.99 11.17 27.39
N THR A 437 -9.90 10.68 26.16
CA THR A 437 -10.38 11.37 24.95
C THR A 437 -11.83 10.98 24.72
N PHE A 438 -12.75 11.90 24.99
CA PHE A 438 -14.18 11.70 24.78
C PHE A 438 -14.65 12.47 23.55
N GLU A 439 -15.29 11.80 22.59
CA GLU A 439 -15.98 12.47 21.47
C GLU A 439 -17.48 12.60 21.71
N LYS A 440 -18.02 11.85 22.68
CA LYS A 440 -19.42 11.79 23.12
C LYS A 440 -19.49 11.51 24.61
N LEU A 441 -20.61 11.83 25.24
CA LEU A 441 -20.84 11.57 26.66
C LEU A 441 -20.79 10.06 26.95
N PRO A 442 -19.79 9.57 27.71
CA PRO A 442 -19.70 8.18 28.08
C PRO A 442 -20.68 7.86 29.23
N SER A 443 -20.84 6.57 29.52
CA SER A 443 -21.38 6.15 30.81
C SER A 443 -20.30 6.31 31.88
N PHE A 444 -20.15 7.51 32.46
CA PHE A 444 -19.08 7.78 33.46
C PHE A 444 -19.07 6.83 34.66
N ASP A 445 -20.21 6.23 35.01
CA ASP A 445 -20.31 5.26 36.10
C ASP A 445 -19.67 3.89 35.77
N THR A 446 -19.41 3.60 34.49
CA THR A 446 -18.66 2.39 34.06
C THR A 446 -17.15 2.64 33.99
N LEU A 447 -16.72 3.89 34.10
CA LEU A 447 -15.32 4.30 34.04
C LEU A 447 -14.74 4.43 35.45
N LYS A 448 -13.46 4.09 35.61
CA LYS A 448 -12.75 4.31 36.87
C LYS A 448 -12.26 5.77 36.93
N PRO A 449 -12.68 6.57 37.93
CA PRO A 449 -12.17 7.93 38.08
C PRO A 449 -10.72 7.91 38.54
N GLU A 450 -9.93 8.85 38.04
CA GLU A 450 -8.55 9.05 38.46
C GLU A 450 -8.48 9.72 39.83
N ARG A 451 -9.38 10.68 40.08
CA ARG A 451 -9.46 11.38 41.36
C ARG A 451 -10.91 11.65 41.74
N THR A 452 -11.19 11.60 43.03
CA THR A 452 -12.49 11.99 43.60
C THR A 452 -12.27 12.85 44.84
N GLY A 453 -13.25 13.68 45.20
CA GLY A 453 -13.16 14.49 46.40
C GLY A 453 -14.31 15.48 46.57
N PRO A 454 -14.33 16.22 47.68
CA PRO A 454 -15.26 17.33 47.86
C PRO A 454 -14.90 18.49 46.93
N VAL A 455 -15.89 19.31 46.58
CA VAL A 455 -15.69 20.53 45.78
C VAL A 455 -15.63 21.75 46.71
N PRO A 456 -14.45 22.35 46.95
CA PRO A 456 -14.28 23.38 47.98
C PRO A 456 -15.11 24.64 47.73
N SER A 457 -15.29 25.01 46.47
CA SER A 457 -16.06 26.18 46.06
C SER A 457 -17.58 26.02 46.25
N LYS A 458 -18.04 24.80 46.58
CA LYS A 458 -19.45 24.42 46.61
C LYS A 458 -20.20 24.78 45.32
N ARG A 459 -19.50 24.85 44.19
CA ARG A 459 -20.04 25.18 42.87
C ARG A 459 -19.45 24.18 41.88
N PHE A 460 -20.09 23.93 40.75
CA PHE A 460 -19.49 23.10 39.70
C PHE A 460 -18.18 23.76 39.23
N ASP A 461 -17.06 23.10 39.51
CA ASP A 461 -15.73 23.71 39.46
C ASP A 461 -14.75 22.87 38.66
N ILE A 462 -14.63 23.22 37.38
CA ILE A 462 -13.71 22.57 36.47
C ILE A 462 -12.27 23.12 36.58
N THR A 463 -12.00 24.07 37.49
CA THR A 463 -10.62 24.47 37.81
C THR A 463 -9.87 23.40 38.60
N LEU A 464 -10.59 22.43 39.15
CA LEU A 464 -10.02 21.24 39.76
C LEU A 464 -9.23 20.38 38.76
N ARG A 465 -9.33 20.60 37.45
CA ARG A 465 -8.56 19.86 36.43
C ARG A 465 -7.05 20.10 36.57
N ASP A 466 -6.27 19.22 35.96
CA ASP A 466 -4.81 19.37 35.86
C ASP A 466 -4.30 19.53 34.42
N ARG A 467 -5.21 19.54 33.43
CA ARG A 467 -4.95 19.84 32.02
C ARG A 467 -6.20 20.40 31.36
N ASP A 468 -6.03 21.02 30.19
CA ASP A 468 -7.11 21.74 29.49
C ASP A 468 -7.85 20.91 28.41
N SER A 469 -7.44 19.69 28.13
CA SER A 469 -8.09 18.81 27.14
C SER A 469 -8.00 17.33 27.53
N ALA A 470 -8.83 16.49 26.89
CA ALA A 470 -8.99 15.07 27.20
C ALA A 470 -9.34 14.82 28.69
N ILE A 471 -10.34 15.53 29.22
CA ILE A 471 -10.76 15.40 30.62
C ILE A 471 -12.25 15.12 30.72
N GLY A 472 -12.65 14.51 31.82
CA GLY A 472 -14.05 14.30 32.19
C GLY A 472 -14.31 14.64 33.65
N PHE A 473 -15.49 15.15 33.94
CA PHE A 473 -15.99 15.42 35.27
C PHE A 473 -17.38 14.84 35.47
N VAL A 474 -17.60 14.30 36.66
CA VAL A 474 -18.93 14.07 37.21
C VAL A 474 -19.00 14.79 38.53
N PHE A 475 -19.95 15.70 38.68
CA PHE A 475 -20.28 16.37 39.93
C PHE A 475 -21.60 15.84 40.48
N GLU A 476 -21.64 15.53 41.77
CA GLU A 476 -22.83 15.02 42.46
C GLU A 476 -23.00 15.73 43.80
N GLY A 477 -24.21 16.21 44.09
CA GLY A 477 -24.50 16.91 45.34
C GLY A 477 -25.98 17.21 45.52
N THR A 478 -26.26 18.19 46.37
CA THR A 478 -27.62 18.60 46.72
C THR A 478 -27.85 20.05 46.35
N LEU A 479 -28.92 20.32 45.59
CA LEU A 479 -29.44 21.66 45.33
C LEU A 479 -30.42 22.07 46.43
N VAL A 480 -30.23 23.26 47.00
CA VAL A 480 -31.12 23.84 48.01
C VAL A 480 -32.16 24.73 47.34
N VAL A 481 -33.40 24.25 47.27
CA VAL A 481 -34.54 24.96 46.68
C VAL A 481 -35.24 25.80 47.75
N PRO A 482 -35.17 27.15 47.68
CA PRO A 482 -35.63 28.01 48.77
C PRO A 482 -37.16 28.04 48.93
N LYS A 483 -37.90 27.81 47.84
CA LYS A 483 -39.37 27.73 47.84
C LYS A 483 -39.85 26.89 46.66
N ALA A 484 -41.01 26.25 46.80
CA ALA A 484 -41.64 25.50 45.72
C ALA A 484 -41.98 26.42 44.55
N GLY A 485 -41.81 25.94 43.32
CA GLY A 485 -42.11 26.72 42.11
C GLY A 485 -41.45 26.18 40.84
N ARG A 486 -41.68 26.90 39.74
CA ARG A 486 -41.07 26.61 38.45
C ARG A 486 -39.72 27.30 38.33
N TYR A 487 -38.64 26.53 38.26
CA TYR A 487 -37.26 27.02 38.10
C TYR A 487 -36.77 26.74 36.69
N THR A 488 -36.00 27.66 36.12
CA THR A 488 -35.34 27.47 34.82
C THR A 488 -33.85 27.29 35.03
N PHE A 489 -33.31 26.16 34.55
CA PHE A 489 -31.88 25.91 34.48
C PHE A 489 -31.32 26.34 33.13
N PHE A 490 -30.09 26.81 33.13
CA PHE A 490 -29.33 27.24 31.96
C PHE A 490 -27.97 26.55 32.00
N LEU A 491 -27.57 25.94 30.88
CA LEU A 491 -26.32 25.21 30.74
C LEU A 491 -25.66 25.58 29.40
N ASP A 492 -24.39 25.99 29.46
CA ASP A 492 -23.53 26.12 28.29
C ASP A 492 -22.16 25.51 28.59
N SER A 493 -21.65 24.71 27.67
CA SER A 493 -20.38 23.98 27.81
C SER A 493 -19.61 24.01 26.49
N ASP A 494 -18.28 23.88 26.57
CA ASP A 494 -17.45 23.87 25.37
C ASP A 494 -17.62 22.55 24.59
N ASP A 495 -17.56 21.42 25.29
CA ASP A 495 -17.85 20.09 24.75
C ASP A 495 -19.05 19.44 25.48
N GLY A 496 -19.16 18.11 25.50
CA GLY A 496 -20.35 17.43 25.97
C GLY A 496 -20.62 17.59 27.47
N SER A 497 -21.90 17.78 27.82
CA SER A 497 -22.37 17.91 29.19
C SER A 497 -23.80 17.38 29.39
N ARG A 498 -24.12 16.92 30.60
CA ARG A 498 -25.47 16.44 30.95
C ARG A 498 -25.85 16.84 32.36
N LEU A 499 -26.96 17.56 32.50
CA LEU A 499 -27.52 18.00 33.77
C LEU A 499 -28.74 17.18 34.17
N VAL A 500 -28.69 16.58 35.36
CA VAL A 500 -29.77 15.79 35.97
C VAL A 500 -30.16 16.41 37.30
N VAL A 501 -31.45 16.68 37.49
CA VAL A 501 -32.01 17.21 38.75
C VAL A 501 -33.14 16.29 39.19
N ASN A 502 -33.11 15.84 40.44
CA ASN A 502 -34.08 14.90 41.01
C ASN A 502 -34.26 13.61 40.17
N GLY A 503 -33.18 13.10 39.57
CA GLY A 503 -33.22 11.93 38.68
C GLY A 503 -33.79 12.19 37.28
N GLN A 504 -34.23 13.41 36.98
CA GLN A 504 -34.70 13.81 35.65
C GLN A 504 -33.57 14.50 34.87
N GLU A 505 -33.25 13.98 33.68
CA GLU A 505 -32.38 14.67 32.72
C GLU A 505 -33.07 15.94 32.22
N LEU A 506 -32.43 17.09 32.42
CA LEU A 506 -32.99 18.39 32.04
C LEU A 506 -32.39 18.92 30.73
N ILE A 507 -31.06 18.85 30.61
CA ILE A 507 -30.29 19.41 29.50
C ILE A 507 -29.16 18.45 29.15
N LYS A 508 -28.95 18.19 27.85
CA LYS A 508 -27.90 17.33 27.33
C LYS A 508 -27.25 17.94 26.08
N HIS A 509 -25.95 18.12 26.15
CA HIS A 509 -25.04 18.43 25.06
C HIS A 509 -24.15 17.22 24.79
N ASP A 510 -24.22 16.64 23.61
CA ASP A 510 -23.45 15.44 23.26
C ASP A 510 -22.63 15.71 22.00
N GLY A 511 -21.32 15.47 22.07
CA GLY A 511 -20.39 15.81 20.98
C GLY A 511 -19.36 16.88 21.36
N ILE A 512 -18.43 17.12 20.43
CA ILE A 512 -17.42 18.20 20.51
C ILE A 512 -18.04 19.47 19.91
N HIS A 513 -17.98 20.58 20.63
CA HIS A 513 -18.45 21.87 20.13
C HIS A 513 -17.61 23.01 20.72
N GLY A 514 -18.14 24.24 20.70
CA GLY A 514 -17.58 25.33 21.48
C GLY A 514 -18.66 25.94 22.36
N GLN A 515 -18.27 26.75 23.35
CA GLN A 515 -19.23 27.55 24.12
C GLN A 515 -19.93 28.59 23.24
N GLY A 516 -21.19 28.91 23.55
CA GLY A 516 -22.02 29.81 22.76
C GLY A 516 -23.44 29.31 22.49
N ASN A 517 -23.76 28.06 22.86
CA ASN A 517 -25.03 27.40 22.58
C ASN A 517 -25.79 27.07 23.87
N GLU A 518 -26.05 28.05 24.73
CA GLU A 518 -26.79 27.85 25.99
C GLU A 518 -28.15 27.20 25.72
N GLN A 519 -28.39 26.07 26.40
CA GLN A 519 -29.72 25.48 26.50
C GLN A 519 -30.35 25.83 27.84
N SER A 520 -31.68 25.88 27.85
CA SER A 520 -32.43 26.09 29.08
C SER A 520 -33.62 25.15 29.20
N LYS A 521 -33.94 24.78 30.44
CA LYS A 521 -35.08 23.92 30.74
C LYS A 521 -35.74 24.34 32.04
N ALA A 522 -37.05 24.56 31.98
CA ALA A 522 -37.87 24.82 33.16
C ALA A 522 -38.41 23.53 33.76
N VAL A 523 -38.30 23.39 35.08
CA VAL A 523 -38.78 22.23 35.87
C VAL A 523 -39.51 22.72 37.13
N GLN A 524 -40.53 21.99 37.55
CA GLN A 524 -41.23 22.26 38.81
C GLN A 524 -40.47 21.59 39.95
N LEU A 525 -40.11 22.35 40.99
CA LEU A 525 -39.40 21.85 42.16
C LEU A 525 -40.17 22.19 43.43
N GLU A 526 -40.13 21.29 44.40
CA GLU A 526 -40.61 21.55 45.77
C GLU A 526 -39.52 22.28 46.59
N ALA A 527 -39.94 22.99 47.64
CA ALA A 527 -38.99 23.58 48.57
C ALA A 527 -38.20 22.47 49.30
N GLY A 528 -36.89 22.63 49.45
CA GLY A 528 -36.05 21.69 50.17
C GLY A 528 -34.82 21.23 49.38
N ARG A 529 -34.26 20.10 49.80
CA ARG A 529 -33.00 19.53 49.30
C ARG A 529 -33.28 18.56 48.16
N VAL A 530 -32.72 18.83 46.98
CA VAL A 530 -32.97 18.04 45.76
C VAL A 530 -31.64 17.51 45.20
N PRO A 531 -31.51 16.21 44.88
CA PRO A 531 -30.29 15.68 44.27
C PRO A 531 -30.01 16.33 42.91
N ILE A 532 -28.74 16.65 42.65
CA ILE A 532 -28.28 17.21 41.38
C ILE A 532 -26.98 16.53 40.94
N ARG A 533 -26.90 16.22 39.65
CA ARG A 533 -25.72 15.63 39.01
C ARG A 533 -25.41 16.34 37.70
N LEU A 534 -24.14 16.64 37.48
CA LEU A 534 -23.64 17.23 36.24
C LEU A 534 -22.48 16.40 35.71
N GLU A 535 -22.59 15.98 34.45
CA GLU A 535 -21.52 15.31 33.72
C GLU A 535 -20.96 16.27 32.67
N TYR A 536 -19.65 16.21 32.43
CA TYR A 536 -18.95 17.11 31.51
C TYR A 536 -17.69 16.42 30.96
N PHE A 537 -17.36 16.64 29.70
CA PHE A 537 -16.03 16.33 29.17
C PHE A 537 -15.47 17.50 28.36
N GLN A 538 -14.15 17.52 28.19
CA GLN A 538 -13.41 18.40 27.28
C GLN A 538 -12.41 17.58 26.47
N ASN A 539 -12.39 17.75 25.15
CA ASN A 539 -11.53 17.00 24.24
C ASN A 539 -10.61 17.88 23.39
N GLN A 540 -11.12 19.01 22.88
CA GLN A 540 -10.36 19.91 22.00
C GLN A 540 -10.07 21.26 22.69
N PHE A 541 -9.39 22.19 22.00
CA PHE A 541 -9.06 23.50 22.56
C PHE A 541 -10.32 24.29 22.93
N GLY A 542 -10.20 25.16 23.93
CA GLY A 542 -11.36 25.79 24.58
C GLY A 542 -11.63 25.07 25.89
N ILE A 543 -12.17 25.78 26.88
CA ILE A 543 -12.64 25.16 28.11
C ILE A 543 -13.63 26.08 28.78
N GLY A 544 -14.79 25.53 29.11
CA GLY A 544 -15.64 26.17 30.08
C GLY A 544 -16.98 25.51 30.27
N LEU A 545 -17.56 25.90 31.41
CA LEU A 545 -18.81 25.40 31.91
C LEU A 545 -19.56 26.53 32.64
N ALA A 546 -20.73 26.88 32.11
CA ALA A 546 -21.63 27.83 32.73
C ALA A 546 -22.92 27.11 33.10
N VAL A 547 -23.19 26.98 34.40
CA VAL A 547 -24.46 26.47 34.92
C VAL A 547 -25.08 27.52 35.80
N SER A 548 -26.32 27.91 35.51
CA SER A 548 -27.08 28.82 36.35
C SER A 548 -28.55 28.40 36.42
N TRP A 549 -29.27 28.98 37.36
CA TRP A 549 -30.71 28.74 37.50
C TRP A 549 -31.44 30.01 37.97
N ALA A 550 -32.71 30.14 37.62
CA ALA A 550 -33.57 31.25 38.02
C ALA A 550 -34.84 30.73 38.70
N GLY A 551 -35.24 31.41 39.76
CA GLY A 551 -36.44 31.09 40.54
C GLY A 551 -37.77 31.40 39.84
N PRO A 552 -38.90 31.07 40.47
CA PRO A 552 -40.22 31.32 39.91
C PRO A 552 -40.53 32.83 39.83
N GLY A 553 -40.71 33.33 38.61
CA GLY A 553 -41.13 34.70 38.30
C GLY A 553 -40.44 35.27 37.04
N PRO A 554 -41.10 36.15 36.27
CA PRO A 554 -40.57 36.68 35.00
C PRO A 554 -39.35 37.61 35.14
N ARG A 555 -38.91 37.92 36.38
CA ARG A 555 -37.74 38.77 36.69
C ARG A 555 -36.89 38.20 37.83
N ALA A 556 -36.96 36.89 38.09
CA ALA A 556 -36.11 36.28 39.11
C ALA A 556 -34.64 36.35 38.65
N PRO A 557 -33.70 36.82 39.51
CA PRO A 557 -32.29 36.89 39.14
C PRO A 557 -31.72 35.49 38.90
N ARG A 558 -30.88 35.34 37.86
CA ARG A 558 -30.10 34.12 37.64
C ARG A 558 -29.06 33.99 38.74
N ARG A 559 -28.97 32.81 39.33
CA ARG A 559 -27.98 32.45 40.34
C ARG A 559 -27.03 31.43 39.74
N LEU A 560 -25.73 31.66 39.88
CA LEU A 560 -24.71 30.75 39.34
C LEU A 560 -24.64 29.48 40.18
N LEU A 561 -24.46 28.34 39.52
CA LEU A 561 -24.18 27.04 40.11
C LEU A 561 -22.76 26.55 39.80
N SER A 562 -22.08 27.12 38.80
CA SER A 562 -20.65 26.88 38.53
C SER A 562 -19.76 28.02 39.05
N THR A 563 -18.48 27.73 39.33
CA THR A 563 -17.45 28.75 39.53
C THR A 563 -17.15 29.34 38.17
N SER A 564 -17.39 30.64 37.96
CA SER A 564 -17.34 31.26 36.64
C SER A 564 -16.09 30.86 35.83
N THR A 565 -16.30 30.07 34.78
CA THR A 565 -15.44 30.06 33.59
C THR A 565 -16.32 30.49 32.44
N SER A 566 -16.66 31.78 32.42
CA SER A 566 -17.54 32.37 31.42
C SER A 566 -16.90 32.30 30.03
N ASN A 567 -17.31 31.32 29.21
CA ASN A 567 -17.61 31.61 27.81
C ASN A 567 -19.10 31.37 27.48
N GLY A 568 -19.97 31.30 28.50
CA GLY A 568 -21.43 31.24 28.31
C GLY A 568 -21.99 32.43 27.54
N PRO A 569 -23.08 32.31 26.77
CA PRO A 569 -23.53 33.32 25.81
C PRO A 569 -24.16 34.51 26.51
N GLU A 570 -24.50 34.48 27.81
CA GLU A 570 -24.88 35.70 28.53
C GLU A 570 -23.66 36.44 29.14
N GLY A 571 -22.51 35.77 29.33
CA GLY A 571 -21.23 36.44 29.60
C GLY A 571 -20.60 36.99 28.33
N GLN A 572 -20.65 36.22 27.23
CA GLN A 572 -20.14 36.66 25.93
C GLN A 572 -21.12 37.56 25.18
N ALA A 573 -22.44 37.45 25.32
CA ALA A 573 -23.35 38.46 24.78
C ALA A 573 -23.33 39.73 25.62
N SER A 574 -23.17 39.69 26.95
CA SER A 574 -23.02 40.96 27.70
C SER A 574 -21.71 41.68 27.38
N VAL A 575 -20.61 40.98 27.08
CA VAL A 575 -19.33 41.60 26.69
C VAL A 575 -19.24 41.91 25.19
N ALA A 576 -19.72 41.05 24.28
CA ALA A 576 -19.70 41.32 22.83
C ALA A 576 -20.79 42.30 22.39
N VAL A 577 -21.93 42.40 23.11
CA VAL A 577 -22.93 43.46 22.89
C VAL A 577 -22.49 44.77 23.54
N ALA A 578 -21.63 44.76 24.58
CA ALA A 578 -21.12 45.97 25.24
C ALA A 578 -19.74 46.45 24.75
N ASN A 579 -18.95 45.64 24.04
CA ASN A 579 -17.60 45.99 23.59
C ASN A 579 -17.30 45.50 22.15
N PRO A 580 -17.39 46.41 21.15
CA PRO A 580 -17.00 46.14 19.75
C PRO A 580 -15.57 45.62 19.56
N GLU A 581 -14.67 45.91 20.50
CA GLU A 581 -13.27 45.46 20.47
C GLU A 581 -13.15 43.94 20.70
N TYR A 582 -13.97 43.37 21.58
CA TYR A 582 -13.98 41.93 21.85
C TYR A 582 -14.42 41.12 20.62
N ALA A 583 -15.52 41.54 19.96
CA ALA A 583 -15.99 40.89 18.73
C ALA A 583 -14.96 40.98 17.60
N ARG A 584 -14.28 42.14 17.48
CA ARG A 584 -13.19 42.33 16.51
C ARG A 584 -12.01 41.39 16.80
N LEU A 585 -11.53 41.32 18.04
CA LEU A 585 -10.40 40.47 18.43
C LEU A 585 -10.72 38.99 18.27
N LYS A 586 -11.94 38.55 18.60
CA LYS A 586 -12.39 37.16 18.42
C LYS A 586 -12.42 36.79 16.94
N LYS A 587 -12.92 37.69 16.07
CA LYS A 587 -12.85 37.52 14.62
C LYS A 587 -11.41 37.48 14.11
N GLN A 588 -10.54 38.38 14.58
CA GLN A 588 -9.12 38.38 14.21
C GLN A 588 -8.39 37.09 14.63
N LEU A 589 -8.71 36.55 15.82
CA LEU A 589 -8.18 35.28 16.28
C LEU A 589 -8.62 34.14 15.35
N GLU A 590 -9.90 34.10 14.98
CA GLU A 590 -10.45 33.06 14.12
C GLU A 590 -9.92 33.15 12.68
N ASP A 591 -9.88 34.37 12.12
CA ASP A 591 -9.27 34.63 10.81
C ASP A 591 -7.80 34.20 10.79
N LEU A 592 -7.04 34.52 11.86
CA LEU A 592 -5.64 34.14 11.98
C LEU A 592 -5.47 32.62 12.16
N LYS A 593 -6.31 31.95 12.96
CA LYS A 593 -6.31 30.48 13.08
C LYS A 593 -6.48 29.83 11.71
N ASN A 594 -7.47 30.29 10.95
CA ASN A 594 -7.84 29.76 9.63
C ASN A 594 -6.90 30.17 8.49
N GLN A 595 -5.90 31.02 8.74
CA GLN A 595 -4.91 31.42 7.75
C GLN A 595 -3.63 30.57 7.85
N PRO A 596 -3.46 29.47 7.09
CA PRO A 596 -2.25 28.66 7.14
C PRO A 596 -1.02 29.46 6.70
N VAL A 597 0.14 29.17 7.31
CA VAL A 597 1.42 29.73 6.85
C VAL A 597 1.80 29.02 5.55
N ALA A 598 1.85 29.78 4.45
CA ALA A 598 2.12 29.24 3.12
C ALA A 598 3.50 28.56 3.06
N VAL A 599 3.50 27.31 2.62
CA VAL A 599 4.66 26.46 2.41
C VAL A 599 4.29 25.33 1.44
N ASP A 600 5.25 24.88 0.65
CA ASP A 600 5.09 23.66 -0.13
C ASP A 600 5.00 22.45 0.80
N ARG A 601 4.19 21.46 0.43
CA ARG A 601 4.00 20.24 1.22
C ARG A 601 4.22 19.00 0.36
N ALA A 602 4.71 17.96 0.99
CA ALA A 602 4.80 16.62 0.43
C ALA A 602 3.71 15.74 1.06
N LEU A 603 2.92 15.06 0.23
CA LEU A 603 2.13 13.91 0.65
C LEU A 603 3.10 12.82 1.10
N CYS A 604 3.00 12.41 2.36
CA CYS A 604 3.95 11.49 2.99
C CYS A 604 3.26 10.64 4.07
N VAL A 605 3.98 9.62 4.54
CA VAL A 605 3.57 8.87 5.72
C VAL A 605 3.89 9.67 6.98
N THR A 606 3.11 9.44 8.03
CA THR A 606 3.42 9.90 9.39
C THR A 606 3.17 8.77 10.37
N GLU A 607 3.85 8.79 11.52
CA GLU A 607 3.73 7.77 12.56
C GLU A 607 3.00 8.30 13.80
N MET A 608 2.43 7.36 14.56
CA MET A 608 1.92 7.56 15.90
C MET A 608 3.10 7.64 16.88
N ASP A 609 2.94 8.42 17.96
CA ASP A 609 3.96 8.51 19.03
C ASP A 609 4.25 7.15 19.67
N GLN A 610 3.24 6.28 19.75
CA GLN A 610 3.39 4.89 20.19
C GLN A 610 2.73 3.94 19.17
N PRO A 611 3.50 3.05 18.52
CA PRO A 611 2.95 2.04 17.63
C PRO A 611 1.97 1.10 18.35
N GLN A 612 0.92 0.67 17.65
CA GLN A 612 -0.05 -0.26 18.21
C GLN A 612 0.53 -1.68 18.34
N GLU A 613 0.03 -2.42 19.33
CA GLU A 613 0.27 -3.86 19.42
C GLU A 613 -0.34 -4.57 18.22
N THR A 614 0.32 -5.63 17.75
CA THR A 614 -0.15 -6.40 16.59
C THR A 614 -0.49 -7.81 17.03
N PHE A 615 -1.64 -8.32 16.58
CA PHE A 615 -2.13 -9.65 16.88
C PHE A 615 -2.37 -10.42 15.59
N VAL A 616 -2.24 -11.74 15.64
CA VAL A 616 -2.78 -12.61 14.59
C VAL A 616 -4.30 -12.47 14.61
N LEU A 617 -4.91 -12.12 13.48
CA LEU A 617 -6.37 -12.01 13.41
C LEU A 617 -6.98 -13.30 12.86
N LEU A 618 -7.92 -13.89 13.59
CA LEU A 618 -8.63 -15.09 13.13
C LEU A 618 -9.44 -14.74 11.89
N ARG A 619 -9.17 -15.45 10.78
CA ARG A 619 -9.79 -15.18 9.47
C ARG A 619 -9.63 -13.73 8.99
N GLY A 620 -8.60 -13.01 9.47
CA GLY A 620 -8.35 -11.62 9.07
C GLY A 620 -9.28 -10.58 9.71
N SER A 621 -10.10 -10.97 10.70
CA SER A 621 -11.08 -10.09 11.35
C SER A 621 -10.48 -9.33 12.53
N ALA A 622 -10.55 -7.99 12.49
CA ALA A 622 -10.05 -7.13 13.56
C ALA A 622 -10.71 -7.43 14.92
N ALA A 623 -11.99 -7.81 14.90
CA ALA A 623 -12.76 -8.17 16.08
C ALA A 623 -12.36 -9.51 16.74
N ALA A 624 -11.45 -10.28 16.12
CA ALA A 624 -11.04 -11.61 16.59
C ALA A 624 -9.51 -11.74 16.70
N PRO A 625 -8.85 -10.95 17.58
CA PRO A 625 -7.42 -11.08 17.83
C PRO A 625 -7.11 -12.39 18.54
N ALA A 626 -5.98 -12.99 18.17
CA ALA A 626 -5.41 -14.19 18.79
C ALA A 626 -4.04 -13.85 19.38
N ASP A 627 -2.99 -14.59 19.02
CA ASP A 627 -1.65 -14.40 19.58
C ASP A 627 -1.07 -13.03 19.20
N LYS A 628 -0.50 -12.33 20.19
CA LYS A 628 0.32 -11.15 19.96
C LYS A 628 1.57 -11.53 19.15
N VAL A 629 1.97 -10.67 18.23
CA VAL A 629 3.20 -10.79 17.44
C VAL A 629 4.03 -9.52 17.50
N GLU A 630 5.34 -9.70 17.48
CA GLU A 630 6.32 -8.63 17.35
C GLU A 630 6.91 -8.60 15.93
N PRO A 631 7.52 -7.49 15.50
CA PRO A 631 8.21 -7.40 14.22
C PRO A 631 9.24 -8.51 14.04
N GLY A 632 9.23 -9.14 12.86
CA GLY A 632 10.14 -10.24 12.56
C GLY A 632 10.03 -10.73 11.13
N TRP A 633 10.86 -11.71 10.81
CA TRP A 633 11.07 -12.18 9.44
C TRP A 633 10.23 -13.42 9.15
N PRO A 634 9.71 -13.59 7.93
CA PRO A 634 9.06 -14.84 7.54
C PRO A 634 9.97 -16.04 7.73
N GLU A 635 9.43 -17.14 8.28
CA GLU A 635 10.22 -18.32 8.65
C GLU A 635 10.97 -18.91 7.45
N ILE A 636 10.33 -18.94 6.27
CA ILE A 636 10.97 -19.44 5.03
C ILE A 636 12.15 -18.57 4.55
N LEU A 637 12.18 -17.30 4.95
CA LEU A 637 13.24 -16.36 4.63
C LEU A 637 14.33 -16.28 5.73
N GLY A 638 14.27 -17.17 6.72
CA GLY A 638 15.27 -17.28 7.78
C GLY A 638 14.72 -17.01 9.19
N GLY A 639 13.45 -16.61 9.32
CA GLY A 639 12.71 -16.56 10.58
C GLY A 639 13.25 -15.60 11.64
N GLY A 640 12.74 -15.75 12.86
CA GLY A 640 13.16 -15.00 14.05
C GLY A 640 12.69 -13.55 14.12
N ASP A 641 12.90 -12.93 15.28
CA ASP A 641 12.42 -11.58 15.56
C ASP A 641 13.39 -10.51 15.04
N ALA A 642 12.84 -9.35 14.69
CA ALA A 642 13.61 -8.21 14.23
C ALA A 642 14.26 -7.50 15.42
N LYS A 643 15.51 -7.09 15.25
CA LYS A 643 16.22 -6.33 16.28
C LYS A 643 15.95 -4.84 16.06
N LEU A 644 15.02 -4.27 16.82
CA LEU A 644 14.70 -2.85 16.72
C LEU A 644 15.76 -1.98 17.41
N PRO A 645 15.99 -0.75 16.94
CA PRO A 645 16.92 0.17 17.60
C PRO A 645 16.49 0.46 19.04
N GLY A 646 17.34 0.15 20.02
CA GLY A 646 17.11 0.47 21.44
C GLY A 646 16.72 -0.69 22.37
N GLU A 647 16.41 -1.88 21.84
CA GLU A 647 16.15 -3.06 22.69
C GLU A 647 17.46 -3.65 23.28
N ARG A 648 17.53 -3.77 24.61
CA ARG A 648 18.61 -4.52 25.28
C ARG A 648 18.30 -6.02 25.24
N ILE A 649 19.33 -6.78 24.89
CA ILE A 649 19.28 -8.19 24.57
C ILE A 649 18.95 -9.08 25.78
N SER A 650 18.08 -10.07 25.62
CA SER A 650 18.11 -11.33 26.38
C SER A 650 18.47 -12.49 25.44
N VAL A 651 19.76 -12.83 25.31
CA VAL A 651 20.18 -14.02 24.54
C VAL A 651 20.05 -15.24 25.47
N ALA A 652 19.26 -16.23 25.06
CA ALA A 652 19.53 -17.60 25.44
C ALA A 652 20.46 -18.21 24.37
N PRO A 653 21.54 -18.93 24.74
CA PRO A 653 22.54 -19.39 23.78
C PRO A 653 22.00 -20.59 22.99
N SER A 654 21.88 -20.46 21.68
CA SER A 654 21.83 -21.63 20.78
C SER A 654 23.13 -21.72 19.99
N THR A 655 23.88 -22.76 20.32
CA THR A 655 24.91 -23.47 19.57
C THR A 655 25.28 -22.94 18.16
N GLY A 656 26.43 -22.27 18.06
CA GLY A 656 27.53 -22.64 17.16
C GLY A 656 27.37 -22.64 15.63
N GLU A 657 26.21 -22.37 15.04
CA GLU A 657 26.13 -22.21 13.57
C GLU A 657 26.34 -20.75 13.15
N PRO A 658 27.13 -20.49 12.08
CA PRO A 658 27.29 -19.15 11.55
C PRO A 658 25.94 -18.65 10.99
N VAL A 659 25.45 -17.53 11.51
CA VAL A 659 24.23 -16.86 11.03
C VAL A 659 24.45 -16.41 9.57
N ARG A 660 24.10 -17.28 8.61
CA ARG A 660 23.97 -16.92 7.20
C ARG A 660 22.64 -16.22 6.98
N GLY A 661 22.67 -14.89 6.91
CA GLY A 661 21.49 -14.08 6.59
C GLY A 661 21.51 -12.68 7.20
N GLY A 662 22.61 -11.94 7.03
CA GLY A 662 22.92 -10.63 7.61
C GLY A 662 21.70 -9.81 8.06
N ARG A 663 21.22 -10.05 9.29
CA ARG A 663 20.09 -9.31 9.87
C ARG A 663 20.64 -7.98 10.36
N PRO A 664 20.21 -6.84 9.79
CA PRO A 664 20.75 -5.55 10.17
C PRO A 664 20.38 -5.23 11.63
N SER A 665 21.35 -4.83 12.42
CA SER A 665 21.13 -4.09 13.67
C SER A 665 21.37 -2.62 13.38
N ILE A 666 20.34 -1.78 13.50
CA ILE A 666 20.45 -0.34 13.25
C ILE A 666 20.74 0.38 14.57
N PRO A 667 21.85 1.13 14.70
CA PRO A 667 22.11 1.93 15.88
C PRO A 667 21.05 3.03 16.07
N ALA A 668 20.61 3.27 17.31
CA ALA A 668 19.64 4.34 17.62
C ALA A 668 20.10 5.74 17.18
N ALA A 669 21.42 5.98 17.11
CA ALA A 669 21.99 7.22 16.61
C ALA A 669 21.77 7.47 15.10
N GLN A 670 21.24 6.49 14.37
CA GLN A 670 20.90 6.58 12.95
C GLN A 670 19.40 6.76 12.70
N LEU A 671 18.61 7.13 13.72
CA LEU A 671 17.18 7.42 13.59
C LEU A 671 16.90 8.93 13.68
N SER A 672 15.84 9.38 13.01
CA SER A 672 15.26 10.69 13.30
C SER A 672 14.60 10.70 14.69
N GLU A 673 14.57 11.86 15.36
CA GLU A 673 14.20 12.03 16.78
C GLU A 673 12.79 11.52 17.17
N SER A 674 11.92 11.24 16.19
CA SER A 674 10.52 10.83 16.38
C SER A 674 10.17 9.48 15.73
N SER A 675 11.15 8.65 15.36
CA SER A 675 10.91 7.39 14.65
C SER A 675 10.94 6.17 15.56
N SER A 676 10.02 5.23 15.32
CA SER A 676 10.05 3.90 15.93
C SER A 676 11.16 2.98 15.38
N GLY A 677 11.77 3.35 14.24
CA GLY A 677 12.79 2.57 13.53
C GLY A 677 12.31 1.25 12.93
N ARG A 678 11.01 0.94 13.03
CA ARG A 678 10.43 -0.32 12.53
C ARG A 678 10.55 -0.41 11.01
N ARG A 679 10.10 0.63 10.29
CA ARG A 679 10.12 0.62 8.82
C ARG A 679 11.55 0.63 8.30
N LEU A 680 12.45 1.40 8.90
CA LEU A 680 13.86 1.42 8.50
C LEU A 680 14.55 0.06 8.71
N THR A 681 14.19 -0.67 9.77
CA THR A 681 14.68 -2.03 10.02
C THR A 681 14.24 -2.99 8.91
N LEU A 682 12.95 -2.97 8.54
CA LEU A 682 12.43 -3.76 7.42
C LEU A 682 13.08 -3.35 6.09
N ALA A 683 13.16 -2.05 5.83
CA ALA A 683 13.72 -1.52 4.59
C ALA A 683 15.19 -1.89 4.41
N SER A 684 15.97 -1.87 5.49
CA SER A 684 17.38 -2.27 5.48
C SER A 684 17.56 -3.77 5.23
N TRP A 685 16.63 -4.61 5.70
CA TRP A 685 16.64 -6.05 5.42
C TRP A 685 16.24 -6.37 3.97
N ILE A 686 15.24 -5.68 3.43
CA ILE A 686 14.86 -5.79 2.01
C ILE A 686 16.01 -5.32 1.11
N ALA A 687 16.60 -4.16 1.42
CA ALA A 687 17.70 -3.56 0.66
C ALA A 687 19.08 -4.22 0.94
N SER A 688 19.13 -5.32 1.69
CA SER A 688 20.38 -6.03 1.96
C SER A 688 20.86 -6.80 0.72
N PRO A 689 22.17 -6.80 0.39
CA PRO A 689 22.70 -7.64 -0.68
C PRO A 689 22.56 -9.14 -0.39
N ASP A 690 22.39 -9.52 0.88
CA ASP A 690 22.13 -10.91 1.30
C ASP A 690 20.64 -11.30 1.19
N ASN A 691 19.76 -10.35 0.86
CA ASN A 691 18.35 -10.65 0.65
C ASN A 691 18.20 -11.62 -0.53
N LYS A 692 17.49 -12.72 -0.31
CA LYS A 692 17.35 -13.81 -1.29
C LYS A 692 16.57 -13.41 -2.55
N LEU A 693 15.78 -12.33 -2.49
CA LEU A 693 14.77 -12.02 -3.50
C LEU A 693 14.99 -10.67 -4.17
N THR A 694 15.33 -9.62 -3.42
CA THR A 694 15.31 -8.23 -3.92
C THR A 694 16.19 -8.04 -5.17
N GLY A 695 17.41 -8.57 -5.19
CA GLY A 695 18.28 -8.52 -6.38
C GLY A 695 17.70 -9.26 -7.59
N ARG A 696 17.12 -10.46 -7.37
CA ARG A 696 16.50 -11.28 -8.43
C ARG A 696 15.26 -10.59 -8.99
N VAL A 697 14.43 -10.05 -8.12
CA VAL A 697 13.18 -9.36 -8.47
C VAL A 697 13.49 -8.14 -9.33
N MET A 698 14.42 -7.28 -8.92
CA MET A 698 14.77 -6.10 -9.72
C MET A 698 15.45 -6.48 -11.05
N ALA A 699 16.36 -7.45 -11.03
CA ALA A 699 16.99 -7.96 -12.26
C ALA A 699 15.96 -8.53 -13.26
N ASN A 700 14.98 -9.29 -12.76
CA ASN A 700 13.92 -9.86 -13.57
C ASN A 700 13.01 -8.77 -14.19
N ARG A 701 12.72 -7.69 -13.46
CA ARG A 701 11.92 -6.57 -13.97
C ARG A 701 12.66 -5.76 -15.02
N VAL A 702 13.95 -5.49 -14.81
CA VAL A 702 14.77 -4.81 -15.82
C VAL A 702 14.88 -5.66 -17.09
N TRP A 703 15.03 -6.98 -16.94
CA TRP A 703 14.95 -7.91 -18.07
C TRP A 703 13.58 -7.85 -18.76
N GLN A 704 12.49 -7.90 -17.99
CA GLN A 704 11.12 -7.82 -18.51
C GLN A 704 10.86 -6.54 -19.30
N GLY A 705 11.34 -5.39 -18.85
CA GLY A 705 11.16 -4.12 -19.54
C GLY A 705 11.77 -4.11 -20.95
N HIS A 706 12.84 -4.88 -21.17
CA HIS A 706 13.53 -5.00 -22.46
C HIS A 706 12.97 -6.14 -23.32
N PHE A 707 12.68 -7.31 -22.74
CA PHE A 707 12.24 -8.49 -23.49
C PHE A 707 10.71 -8.69 -23.54
N GLY A 708 9.94 -7.79 -22.93
CA GLY A 708 8.47 -7.90 -22.78
C GLY A 708 8.00 -8.95 -21.78
N ARG A 709 8.90 -9.82 -21.30
CA ARG A 709 8.66 -10.81 -20.23
C ARG A 709 9.90 -11.02 -19.38
N GLY A 710 9.72 -11.37 -18.11
CA GLY A 710 10.83 -11.74 -17.22
C GLY A 710 11.45 -13.10 -17.57
N ILE A 711 12.63 -13.38 -16.99
CA ILE A 711 13.21 -14.72 -16.90
C ILE A 711 12.27 -15.64 -16.10
N VAL A 712 11.69 -15.07 -15.04
CA VAL A 712 10.50 -15.55 -14.31
C VAL A 712 9.32 -14.75 -14.82
N ARG A 713 8.34 -15.41 -15.44
CA ARG A 713 7.20 -14.75 -16.08
C ARG A 713 6.25 -14.11 -15.06
N SER A 714 6.05 -14.75 -13.91
CA SER A 714 5.31 -14.21 -12.76
C SER A 714 6.14 -13.18 -11.97
N ALA A 715 6.28 -11.97 -12.50
CA ALA A 715 7.24 -10.96 -12.00
C ALA A 715 7.07 -10.50 -10.53
N SER A 716 5.91 -10.72 -9.92
CA SER A 716 5.65 -10.44 -8.48
C SER A 716 5.25 -11.68 -7.67
N ASN A 717 5.42 -12.89 -8.23
CA ASN A 717 5.23 -14.13 -7.50
C ASN A 717 6.33 -15.14 -7.86
N PHE A 718 7.35 -15.22 -7.02
CA PHE A 718 8.49 -16.13 -7.11
C PHE A 718 8.31 -17.34 -6.17
N GLY A 719 7.18 -17.44 -5.46
CA GLY A 719 6.88 -18.55 -4.57
C GLY A 719 6.66 -19.87 -5.32
N LEU A 720 6.23 -20.90 -4.59
CA LEU A 720 5.81 -22.19 -5.14
C LEU A 720 4.64 -22.06 -6.12
N GLY A 721 3.77 -21.05 -5.95
CA GLY A 721 2.69 -20.74 -6.88
C GLY A 721 3.11 -19.97 -8.14
N GLY A 722 4.37 -19.52 -8.21
CA GLY A 722 4.92 -18.78 -9.32
C GLY A 722 5.54 -19.64 -10.41
N ASP A 723 5.89 -19.02 -11.54
CA ASP A 723 6.63 -19.66 -12.62
C ASP A 723 8.08 -19.94 -12.21
N SER A 724 8.63 -21.04 -12.70
CA SER A 724 10.07 -21.29 -12.58
C SER A 724 10.87 -20.40 -13.55
N PRO A 725 12.08 -19.98 -13.18
CA PRO A 725 12.96 -19.22 -14.07
C PRO A 725 13.34 -20.08 -15.27
N THR A 726 13.22 -19.51 -16.47
CA THR A 726 13.72 -20.15 -17.70
C THR A 726 15.25 -20.36 -17.65
N HIS A 727 15.96 -19.42 -17.02
CA HIS A 727 17.41 -19.41 -16.87
C HIS A 727 17.79 -19.08 -15.42
N PRO A 728 17.74 -20.04 -14.47
CA PRO A 728 18.00 -19.78 -13.05
C PRO A 728 19.41 -19.23 -12.80
N GLU A 729 20.42 -19.78 -13.48
CA GLU A 729 21.81 -19.34 -13.33
C GLU A 729 22.05 -17.93 -13.88
N LEU A 730 21.39 -17.56 -14.99
CA LEU A 730 21.42 -16.20 -15.52
C LEU A 730 20.76 -15.21 -14.55
N LEU A 731 19.63 -15.60 -13.95
CA LEU A 731 18.94 -14.75 -12.97
C LEU A 731 19.82 -14.51 -11.74
N ASP A 732 20.48 -15.55 -11.22
CA ASP A 732 21.41 -15.43 -10.10
C ASP A 732 22.66 -14.61 -10.47
N TYR A 733 23.21 -14.79 -11.67
CA TYR A 733 24.29 -13.96 -12.19
C TYR A 733 23.89 -12.48 -12.23
N LEU A 734 22.76 -12.15 -12.86
CA LEU A 734 22.28 -10.76 -12.96
C LEU A 734 22.01 -10.16 -11.58
N ALA A 735 21.36 -10.91 -10.69
CA ALA A 735 21.07 -10.47 -9.33
C ALA A 735 22.36 -10.20 -8.55
N SER A 736 23.34 -11.11 -8.62
CA SER A 736 24.59 -10.98 -7.90
C SER A 736 25.49 -9.87 -8.44
N SER A 737 25.61 -9.75 -9.77
CA SER A 737 26.31 -8.63 -10.40
C SER A 737 25.64 -7.30 -10.06
N PHE A 738 24.30 -7.23 -10.08
CA PHE A 738 23.56 -6.02 -9.72
C PHE A 738 23.88 -5.53 -8.30
N THR A 739 23.86 -6.42 -7.31
CA THR A 739 24.08 -6.05 -5.90
C THR A 739 25.55 -5.82 -5.55
N HIS A 740 26.49 -6.59 -6.12
CA HIS A 740 27.89 -6.57 -5.69
C HIS A 740 28.87 -5.89 -6.65
N GLU A 741 28.64 -5.95 -7.96
CA GLU A 741 29.58 -5.44 -8.97
C GLU A 741 29.12 -4.09 -9.52
N LEU A 742 27.83 -3.95 -9.77
CA LEU A 742 27.24 -2.74 -10.34
C LEU A 742 26.85 -1.72 -9.26
N GLY A 743 26.91 -2.10 -7.98
CA GLY A 743 26.61 -1.23 -6.84
C GLY A 743 25.17 -0.73 -6.83
N TRP A 744 24.21 -1.63 -7.12
CA TRP A 744 22.78 -1.33 -7.22
C TRP A 744 22.39 -0.29 -8.29
N SER A 745 23.28 0.00 -9.25
CA SER A 745 23.01 0.87 -10.39
C SER A 745 22.09 0.19 -11.40
N VAL A 746 20.91 0.77 -11.59
CA VAL A 746 19.92 0.27 -12.56
C VAL A 746 20.37 0.59 -13.99
N LYS A 747 21.01 1.75 -14.22
CA LYS A 747 21.54 2.10 -15.54
C LYS A 747 22.67 1.18 -15.98
N LYS A 748 23.59 0.79 -15.09
CA LYS A 748 24.63 -0.19 -15.42
C LYS A 748 24.04 -1.56 -15.72
N LEU A 749 22.97 -1.96 -15.01
CA LEU A 749 22.27 -3.21 -15.30
C LEU A 749 21.59 -3.17 -16.68
N HIS A 750 20.94 -2.06 -17.06
CA HIS A 750 20.46 -1.88 -18.43
C HIS A 750 21.60 -2.01 -19.44
N LYS A 751 22.72 -1.30 -19.24
CA LYS A 751 23.86 -1.34 -20.16
C LYS A 751 24.39 -2.77 -20.34
N LEU A 752 24.50 -3.55 -19.27
CA LEU A 752 24.90 -4.95 -19.34
C LEU A 752 23.96 -5.78 -20.23
N ILE A 753 22.65 -5.61 -20.09
CA ILE A 753 21.66 -6.33 -20.90
C ILE A 753 21.68 -5.84 -22.36
N LEU A 754 21.59 -4.54 -22.58
CA LEU A 754 21.48 -3.93 -23.91
C LEU A 754 22.71 -4.18 -24.79
N THR A 755 23.88 -4.34 -24.18
CA THR A 755 25.12 -4.62 -24.92
C THR A 755 25.31 -6.09 -25.28
N SER A 756 24.49 -7.01 -24.75
CA SER A 756 24.52 -8.44 -25.07
C SER A 756 24.12 -8.73 -26.52
N ASN A 757 24.66 -9.80 -27.11
CA ASN A 757 24.16 -10.28 -28.40
C ASN A 757 22.74 -10.83 -28.30
N THR A 758 22.35 -11.35 -27.13
CA THR A 758 20.99 -11.81 -26.82
C THR A 758 19.96 -10.70 -27.07
N TYR A 759 20.17 -9.50 -26.52
CA TYR A 759 19.28 -8.35 -26.76
C TYR A 759 19.34 -7.87 -28.21
N LYS A 760 20.52 -7.93 -28.85
CA LYS A 760 20.74 -7.45 -30.22
C LYS A 760 20.19 -8.38 -31.31
N GLN A 761 19.60 -9.53 -30.97
CA GLN A 761 18.97 -10.42 -31.94
C GLN A 761 17.81 -9.73 -32.69
N SER A 762 17.58 -10.15 -33.93
CA SER A 762 16.40 -9.76 -34.71
C SER A 762 15.15 -10.53 -34.26
N SER A 763 13.98 -10.02 -34.64
CA SER A 763 12.67 -10.67 -34.42
C SER A 763 12.35 -11.76 -35.44
N ARG A 764 13.25 -12.00 -36.42
CA ARG A 764 13.06 -12.93 -37.54
C ARG A 764 12.73 -14.33 -37.05
N SER A 765 11.70 -14.92 -37.65
CA SER A 765 11.28 -16.29 -37.36
C SER A 765 12.23 -17.31 -37.96
N ASN A 766 12.47 -18.41 -37.23
CA ASN A 766 13.15 -19.60 -37.70
C ASN A 766 12.19 -20.79 -37.51
N PRO A 767 11.75 -21.48 -38.58
CA PRO A 767 10.78 -22.57 -38.46
C PRO A 767 11.19 -23.71 -37.52
N VAL A 768 12.48 -24.03 -37.44
CA VAL A 768 13.00 -25.08 -36.57
C VAL A 768 12.92 -24.64 -35.10
N ALA A 769 13.38 -23.42 -34.80
CA ALA A 769 13.34 -22.89 -33.46
C ALA A 769 11.92 -22.61 -32.99
N LEU A 770 11.05 -22.08 -33.86
CA LEU A 770 9.65 -21.83 -33.56
C LEU A 770 8.89 -23.12 -33.22
N LYS A 771 9.19 -24.22 -33.91
CA LYS A 771 8.60 -25.53 -33.60
C LYS A 771 9.10 -26.08 -32.25
N ALA A 772 10.37 -25.87 -31.92
CA ALA A 772 10.99 -26.40 -30.71
C ALA A 772 10.70 -25.57 -29.45
N ASP A 773 10.60 -24.25 -29.61
CA ASP A 773 10.41 -23.26 -28.54
C ASP A 773 9.49 -22.12 -29.02
N PRO A 774 8.18 -22.40 -29.21
CA PRO A 774 7.22 -21.42 -29.74
C PRO A 774 7.01 -20.21 -28.83
N GLN A 775 7.22 -20.40 -27.52
CA GLN A 775 7.08 -19.33 -26.53
C GLN A 775 8.37 -18.51 -26.35
N ASN A 776 9.41 -18.81 -27.12
CA ASN A 776 10.72 -18.17 -27.05
C ASN A 776 11.31 -18.20 -25.62
N ASN A 777 11.08 -19.29 -24.87
CA ASN A 777 11.58 -19.45 -23.50
C ASN A 777 13.11 -19.46 -23.42
N LEU A 778 13.77 -19.87 -24.49
CA LEU A 778 15.23 -19.94 -24.65
C LEU A 778 15.84 -18.66 -25.22
N PHE A 779 15.04 -17.61 -25.49
CA PHE A 779 15.49 -16.34 -26.05
C PHE A 779 16.31 -16.50 -27.34
N TRP A 780 15.86 -17.36 -28.26
CA TRP A 780 16.51 -17.59 -29.55
C TRP A 780 16.28 -16.45 -30.55
N ARG A 781 15.39 -15.49 -30.23
CA ARG A 781 15.14 -14.26 -30.98
C ARG A 781 14.63 -13.15 -30.07
N MET A 782 14.53 -11.93 -30.59
CA MET A 782 13.70 -10.89 -29.97
C MET A 782 12.23 -11.15 -30.28
N ASP A 783 11.33 -10.90 -29.32
CA ASP A 783 9.89 -10.92 -29.60
C ASP A 783 9.42 -9.58 -30.16
N MET A 784 8.48 -9.60 -31.11
CA MET A 784 7.89 -8.37 -31.65
C MET A 784 7.13 -7.64 -30.55
N ARG A 785 7.37 -6.33 -30.42
CA ARG A 785 6.74 -5.50 -29.39
C ARG A 785 5.86 -4.41 -29.99
N ARG A 786 4.59 -4.34 -29.56
CA ARG A 786 3.70 -3.20 -29.79
C ARG A 786 4.07 -2.06 -28.85
N LEU A 787 3.96 -0.81 -29.31
CA LEU A 787 4.09 0.37 -28.44
C LEU A 787 3.04 0.33 -27.32
N THR A 788 3.46 0.68 -26.09
CA THR A 788 2.50 0.87 -24.98
C THR A 788 1.61 2.08 -25.23
N ALA A 789 0.54 2.24 -24.46
CA ALA A 789 -0.38 3.36 -24.62
C ALA A 789 0.31 4.74 -24.57
N GLU A 790 1.21 4.93 -23.61
CA GLU A 790 1.98 6.17 -23.45
C GLU A 790 2.94 6.39 -24.62
N GLU A 791 3.67 5.34 -25.01
CA GLU A 791 4.59 5.39 -26.15
C GLU A 791 3.84 5.73 -27.44
N LEU A 792 2.66 5.16 -27.67
CA LEU A 792 1.86 5.44 -28.86
C LEU A 792 1.45 6.91 -28.91
N ARG A 793 0.84 7.43 -27.84
CA ARG A 793 0.43 8.84 -27.78
C ARG A 793 1.62 9.79 -27.90
N ASP A 794 2.69 9.52 -27.17
CA ASP A 794 3.89 10.36 -27.18
C ASP A 794 4.58 10.34 -28.56
N SER A 795 4.57 9.19 -29.25
CA SER A 795 5.10 9.06 -30.61
C SER A 795 4.29 9.85 -31.63
N VAL A 796 2.96 9.86 -31.51
CA VAL A 796 2.10 10.70 -32.36
C VAL A 796 2.48 12.17 -32.17
N LEU A 797 2.57 12.65 -30.93
CA LEU A 797 2.96 14.03 -30.64
C LEU A 797 4.37 14.36 -31.14
N ALA A 798 5.33 13.44 -30.99
CA ALA A 798 6.70 13.62 -31.45
C ALA A 798 6.78 13.73 -32.99
N VAL A 799 6.08 12.83 -33.70
CA VAL A 799 6.01 12.83 -35.17
C VAL A 799 5.24 14.05 -35.71
N CYS A 800 4.19 14.49 -35.01
CA CYS A 800 3.50 15.74 -35.36
C CYS A 800 4.31 17.00 -35.04
N GLY A 801 5.37 16.89 -34.24
CA GLY A 801 6.28 18.00 -33.91
C GLY A 801 5.74 18.96 -32.86
N ASN A 802 4.76 18.52 -32.05
CA ASN A 802 4.12 19.32 -31.00
C ASN A 802 4.27 18.72 -29.59
N LEU A 803 5.04 17.63 -29.44
CA LEU A 803 5.38 17.09 -28.12
C LEU A 803 6.08 18.15 -27.28
N ASN A 804 5.55 18.43 -26.09
CA ASN A 804 6.17 19.30 -25.11
C ASN A 804 7.06 18.47 -24.17
N PRO A 805 8.40 18.63 -24.21
CA PRO A 805 9.34 17.82 -23.42
C PRO A 805 9.48 18.30 -21.96
N LYS A 806 8.65 19.26 -21.50
CA LYS A 806 8.73 19.83 -20.16
C LYS A 806 8.59 18.74 -19.08
N LEU A 807 9.66 18.59 -18.31
CA LEU A 807 9.75 17.68 -17.18
C LEU A 807 9.08 18.26 -15.93
N TYR A 808 8.59 17.36 -15.08
CA TYR A 808 8.16 17.66 -13.70
C TYR A 808 6.97 18.63 -13.56
N GLY A 809 6.53 18.87 -12.33
CA GLY A 809 5.44 19.79 -12.00
C GLY A 809 4.06 19.14 -12.08
N PRO A 810 2.99 19.91 -11.83
CA PRO A 810 1.64 19.39 -11.80
C PRO A 810 1.21 18.65 -13.06
N SER A 811 0.26 17.74 -12.89
CA SER A 811 -0.33 16.96 -13.96
C SER A 811 -1.17 17.80 -14.91
N VAL A 812 -1.36 17.30 -16.13
CA VAL A 812 -2.10 17.95 -17.22
C VAL A 812 -3.41 17.24 -17.50
N TYR A 813 -4.35 17.99 -18.07
CA TYR A 813 -5.70 17.51 -18.41
C TYR A 813 -5.92 17.69 -19.91
N PRO A 814 -5.53 16.71 -20.75
CA PRO A 814 -5.89 16.71 -22.16
C PRO A 814 -7.41 16.65 -22.35
N ASP A 815 -7.86 16.99 -23.55
CA ASP A 815 -9.29 16.94 -23.87
C ASP A 815 -9.81 15.49 -23.88
N ILE A 816 -10.92 15.26 -23.18
CA ILE A 816 -11.67 14.00 -23.19
C ILE A 816 -13.00 14.25 -23.92
N PRO A 817 -13.44 13.35 -24.83
CA PRO A 817 -14.73 13.49 -25.51
C PRO A 817 -15.90 13.62 -24.53
N ALA A 818 -16.88 14.45 -24.87
CA ALA A 818 -18.04 14.73 -24.00
C ALA A 818 -18.85 13.45 -23.70
N GLU A 819 -18.90 12.52 -24.65
CA GLU A 819 -19.58 11.24 -24.53
C GLU A 819 -19.00 10.38 -23.40
N VAL A 820 -17.69 10.46 -23.18
CA VAL A 820 -17.01 9.76 -22.07
C VAL A 820 -17.29 10.46 -20.75
N LEU A 821 -17.25 11.80 -20.73
CA LEU A 821 -17.52 12.58 -19.52
C LEU A 821 -18.96 12.40 -19.02
N HIS A 822 -19.92 12.24 -19.93
CA HIS A 822 -21.32 11.96 -19.59
C HIS A 822 -21.53 10.59 -18.91
N GLY A 823 -20.54 9.69 -18.97
CA GLY A 823 -20.57 8.43 -18.23
C GLY A 823 -20.29 8.57 -16.73
N GLN A 824 -19.83 9.75 -16.27
CA GLN A 824 -19.55 9.99 -14.84
C GLN A 824 -20.81 10.40 -14.07
N SER A 825 -20.84 10.11 -12.76
CA SER A 825 -21.92 10.58 -11.87
C SER A 825 -22.03 12.11 -11.84
N VAL A 826 -20.92 12.82 -11.98
CA VAL A 826 -20.87 14.28 -12.18
C VAL A 826 -19.93 14.56 -13.36
N PRO A 827 -20.47 14.79 -14.57
CA PRO A 827 -19.68 14.97 -15.78
C PRO A 827 -18.61 16.05 -15.65
N GLY A 828 -17.35 15.69 -15.90
CA GLY A 828 -16.21 16.62 -15.88
C GLY A 828 -15.68 16.99 -14.49
N LYS A 829 -16.25 16.44 -13.40
CA LYS A 829 -15.78 16.74 -12.05
C LYS A 829 -14.30 16.33 -11.90
N ASP A 830 -13.49 17.26 -11.40
CA ASP A 830 -12.03 17.14 -11.21
C ASP A 830 -11.22 16.91 -12.49
N TRP A 831 -11.77 17.26 -13.66
CA TRP A 831 -11.05 17.27 -14.94
C TRP A 831 -11.15 18.65 -15.58
N TYR A 832 -10.03 19.37 -15.71
CA TYR A 832 -10.04 20.82 -16.04
C TYR A 832 -9.26 21.17 -17.33
N PRO A 833 -9.70 20.71 -18.51
CA PRO A 833 -8.97 20.92 -19.75
C PRO A 833 -8.92 22.40 -20.18
N ASP A 834 -9.92 23.21 -19.80
CA ASP A 834 -9.97 24.64 -20.13
C ASP A 834 -8.94 25.48 -19.37
N ARG A 835 -8.36 24.93 -18.29
CA ARG A 835 -7.27 25.57 -17.54
C ARG A 835 -5.89 25.31 -18.14
N MET A 836 -5.81 24.54 -19.23
CA MET A 836 -4.56 24.08 -19.82
C MET A 836 -4.31 24.72 -21.17
N LYS A 837 -3.09 25.23 -21.38
CA LYS A 837 -2.62 25.68 -22.69
C LYS A 837 -2.49 24.49 -23.64
N PRO A 838 -2.67 24.66 -24.97
CA PRO A 838 -2.48 23.59 -25.94
C PRO A 838 -1.11 22.90 -25.80
N GLU A 839 -0.04 23.67 -25.58
CA GLU A 839 1.31 23.12 -25.38
C GLU A 839 1.42 22.25 -24.11
N ASP A 840 0.70 22.58 -23.04
CA ASP A 840 0.70 21.78 -21.80
C ASP A 840 -0.09 20.48 -21.99
N LYS A 841 -1.20 20.50 -22.74
CA LYS A 841 -1.96 19.29 -23.11
C LYS A 841 -1.11 18.32 -23.94
N ALA A 842 -0.12 18.82 -24.68
CA ALA A 842 0.80 18.03 -25.49
C ALA A 842 2.07 17.57 -24.73
N ARG A 843 2.10 17.67 -23.40
CA ARG A 843 3.14 17.02 -22.59
C ARG A 843 3.05 15.51 -22.69
N ARG A 844 4.17 14.87 -22.33
CA ARG A 844 4.27 13.41 -22.23
C ARG A 844 3.16 12.80 -21.38
N SER A 845 2.71 11.64 -21.83
CA SER A 845 1.66 10.83 -21.24
C SER A 845 1.83 10.55 -19.73
N ILE A 846 3.06 10.45 -19.22
CA ILE A 846 3.33 10.26 -17.79
C ILE A 846 2.81 11.42 -16.91
N TYR A 847 2.62 12.62 -17.47
CA TYR A 847 2.10 13.79 -16.76
C TYR A 847 0.59 13.95 -16.85
N ILE A 848 -0.12 13.08 -17.58
CA ILE A 848 -1.58 13.12 -17.61
C ILE A 848 -2.10 12.78 -16.21
N PHE A 849 -3.07 13.56 -15.74
CA PHE A 849 -3.73 13.32 -14.46
C PHE A 849 -4.39 11.93 -14.46
N VAL A 850 -4.10 11.12 -13.43
CA VAL A 850 -4.63 9.75 -13.33
C VAL A 850 -5.79 9.73 -12.33
N LYS A 851 -7.01 9.83 -12.85
CA LYS A 851 -8.25 9.69 -12.09
C LYS A 851 -8.75 8.24 -12.19
N ARG A 852 -8.96 7.57 -11.07
CA ARG A 852 -9.33 6.14 -11.05
C ARG A 852 -10.70 5.88 -11.70
N SER A 853 -11.66 6.77 -11.47
CA SER A 853 -13.00 6.70 -12.08
C SER A 853 -13.09 7.26 -13.50
N LEU A 854 -12.00 7.82 -14.06
CA LEU A 854 -11.97 8.39 -15.41
C LEU A 854 -10.57 8.27 -16.00
N ILE A 855 -10.33 7.14 -16.68
CA ILE A 855 -9.08 6.91 -17.41
C ILE A 855 -9.14 7.63 -18.76
N PHE A 856 -8.01 8.20 -19.19
CA PHE A 856 -7.91 8.83 -20.50
C PHE A 856 -8.21 7.80 -21.62
N PRO A 857 -9.21 8.01 -22.50
CA PRO A 857 -9.77 6.95 -23.35
C PRO A 857 -8.77 6.23 -24.26
N LEU A 858 -7.80 6.97 -24.81
CA LEU A 858 -6.75 6.37 -25.63
C LEU A 858 -5.88 5.43 -24.79
N MET A 859 -5.60 5.79 -23.54
CA MET A 859 -4.77 4.98 -22.67
C MET A 859 -5.47 3.68 -22.27
N ASP A 860 -6.75 3.78 -21.93
CA ASP A 860 -7.59 2.63 -21.60
C ASP A 860 -7.65 1.61 -22.75
N SER A 861 -7.88 2.09 -23.98
CA SER A 861 -7.93 1.24 -25.18
C SER A 861 -6.63 0.43 -25.43
N PHE A 862 -5.49 0.92 -24.94
CA PHE A 862 -4.16 0.34 -25.21
C PHE A 862 -3.50 -0.27 -23.97
N ASP A 863 -4.31 -0.82 -23.07
CA ASP A 863 -3.89 -1.59 -21.89
C ASP A 863 -3.05 -0.77 -20.90
N MET A 864 -3.49 0.45 -20.55
CA MET A 864 -2.93 1.19 -19.42
C MET A 864 -2.98 0.34 -18.13
N ALA A 865 -2.03 0.58 -17.22
CA ALA A 865 -1.97 -0.15 -15.96
C ALA A 865 -3.24 0.02 -15.13
N GLU A 866 -3.67 -1.06 -14.50
CA GLU A 866 -4.68 -1.02 -13.44
C GLU A 866 -4.13 -0.17 -12.29
N THR A 867 -4.96 0.73 -11.77
CA THR A 867 -4.51 1.65 -10.72
C THR A 867 -4.96 1.17 -9.35
N ASP A 868 -6.03 0.38 -9.24
CA ASP A 868 -6.56 -0.15 -7.96
C ASP A 868 -5.68 -1.24 -7.35
N ARG A 869 -4.81 -1.87 -8.15
CA ARG A 869 -3.92 -2.95 -7.71
C ARG A 869 -2.54 -2.78 -8.32
N THR A 870 -1.53 -3.31 -7.64
CA THR A 870 -0.16 -3.29 -8.19
C THR A 870 -0.13 -4.03 -9.52
N THR A 871 0.48 -3.42 -10.53
CA THR A 871 0.49 -3.94 -11.91
C THR A 871 1.92 -4.34 -12.29
N PRO A 872 2.34 -5.59 -12.04
CA PRO A 872 3.71 -6.05 -12.35
C PRO A 872 3.96 -6.35 -13.82
N SER A 873 2.89 -6.54 -14.59
CA SER A 873 2.92 -6.72 -16.03
C SER A 873 1.60 -6.22 -16.60
N ARG A 874 1.66 -5.43 -17.67
CA ARG A 874 0.48 -5.02 -18.42
C ARG A 874 0.12 -6.08 -19.44
N PHE A 875 -1.16 -6.17 -19.79
CA PHE A 875 -1.56 -6.90 -20.99
C PHE A 875 -1.02 -6.18 -22.23
N SER A 876 -0.74 -6.94 -23.28
CA SER A 876 -0.46 -6.41 -24.61
C SER A 876 -1.47 -7.02 -25.55
N SER A 877 -2.70 -6.50 -25.48
CA SER A 877 -3.78 -6.99 -26.32
C SER A 877 -3.61 -6.47 -27.75
N THR A 878 -4.11 -7.25 -28.72
CA THR A 878 -4.23 -6.85 -30.12
C THR A 878 -5.69 -7.07 -30.50
N GLN A 879 -6.49 -6.01 -30.39
CA GLN A 879 -7.94 -6.06 -30.59
C GLN A 879 -8.36 -5.17 -31.75
N PRO A 880 -9.36 -5.55 -32.57
CA PRO A 880 -9.87 -4.70 -33.66
C PRO A 880 -10.32 -3.31 -33.19
N THR A 881 -10.84 -3.20 -31.96
CA THR A 881 -11.27 -1.94 -31.36
C THR A 881 -10.13 -0.94 -31.22
N GLN A 882 -8.89 -1.38 -30.99
CA GLN A 882 -7.73 -0.50 -30.92
C GLN A 882 -7.47 0.23 -32.24
N ALA A 883 -7.55 -0.49 -33.36
CA ALA A 883 -7.43 0.10 -34.70
C ALA A 883 -8.61 1.05 -35.01
N LEU A 884 -9.82 0.72 -34.54
CA LEU A 884 -10.97 1.63 -34.68
C LEU A 884 -10.79 2.91 -33.85
N THR A 885 -10.23 2.83 -32.65
CA THR A 885 -9.90 3.98 -31.80
C THR A 885 -8.91 4.92 -32.50
N THR A 886 -7.87 4.39 -33.14
CA THR A 886 -6.86 5.19 -33.83
C THR A 886 -7.32 5.75 -35.19
N LEU A 887 -8.31 5.12 -35.82
CA LEU A 887 -8.91 5.60 -37.08
C LEU A 887 -10.03 6.62 -36.88
N ASN A 888 -10.79 6.55 -35.79
CA ASN A 888 -11.98 7.38 -35.56
C ASN A 888 -11.83 8.35 -34.37
N GLY A 889 -10.82 8.15 -33.53
CA GLY A 889 -10.64 8.94 -32.32
C GLY A 889 -10.26 10.39 -32.63
N LYS A 890 -10.93 11.34 -31.95
CA LYS A 890 -10.71 12.79 -32.12
C LYS A 890 -9.22 13.17 -32.04
N PHE A 891 -8.49 12.60 -31.08
CA PHE A 891 -7.05 12.84 -30.91
C PHE A 891 -6.26 12.57 -32.20
N PHE A 892 -6.46 11.43 -32.86
CA PHE A 892 -5.74 11.08 -34.08
C PHE A 892 -6.13 11.98 -35.26
N HIS A 893 -7.40 12.34 -35.39
CA HIS A 893 -7.84 13.30 -36.42
C HIS A 893 -7.23 14.69 -36.21
N ASP A 894 -7.19 15.20 -34.98
CA ASP A 894 -6.57 16.48 -34.66
C ASP A 894 -5.07 16.43 -34.95
N GLN A 895 -4.37 15.37 -34.52
CA GLN A 895 -2.94 15.21 -34.76
C GLN A 895 -2.60 15.00 -36.24
N ALA A 896 -3.49 14.37 -37.02
CA ALA A 896 -3.31 14.23 -38.46
C ALA A 896 -3.36 15.58 -39.19
N LYS A 897 -4.19 16.52 -38.73
CA LYS A 897 -4.20 17.91 -39.24
C LYS A 897 -2.91 18.65 -38.88
N VAL A 898 -2.44 18.49 -37.64
CA VAL A 898 -1.14 19.07 -37.20
C VAL A 898 0.01 18.51 -38.05
N LEU A 899 0.04 17.20 -38.30
CA LEU A 899 1.05 16.58 -39.15
C LEU A 899 0.96 17.08 -40.59
N ALA A 900 -0.23 17.19 -41.17
CA ALA A 900 -0.38 17.72 -42.52
C ALA A 900 0.15 19.16 -42.64
N ALA A 901 -0.17 20.04 -41.68
CA ALA A 901 0.34 21.41 -41.65
C ALA A 901 1.87 21.45 -41.52
N ARG A 902 2.44 20.59 -40.66
CA ARG A 902 3.90 20.44 -40.52
C ARG A 902 4.53 20.01 -41.85
N LEU A 903 4.00 18.97 -42.49
CA LEU A 903 4.52 18.42 -43.73
C LEU A 903 4.41 19.41 -44.89
N ASP A 904 3.33 20.20 -44.97
CA ASP A 904 3.18 21.24 -45.98
C ASP A 904 4.27 22.32 -45.85
N LYS A 905 4.60 22.70 -44.60
CA LYS A 905 5.71 23.62 -44.32
C LYS A 905 7.07 23.01 -44.67
N GLU A 906 7.33 21.76 -44.29
CA GLU A 906 8.62 21.09 -44.55
C GLU A 906 8.83 20.75 -46.03
N SER A 907 7.75 20.56 -46.80
CA SER A 907 7.80 20.20 -48.23
C SER A 907 7.68 21.39 -49.19
N ASN A 908 7.49 22.61 -48.68
CA ASN A 908 7.24 23.82 -49.49
C ASN A 908 6.12 23.61 -50.54
N GLY A 909 5.08 22.86 -50.19
CA GLY A 909 3.94 22.55 -51.07
C GLY A 909 4.19 21.45 -52.12
N ASN A 910 5.38 20.83 -52.17
CA ASN A 910 5.63 19.70 -53.07
C ASN A 910 5.00 18.40 -52.53
N LEU A 911 4.01 17.87 -53.24
CA LEU A 911 3.23 16.70 -52.79
C LEU A 911 4.06 15.41 -52.68
N GLU A 912 5.07 15.22 -53.55
CA GLU A 912 5.94 14.06 -53.49
C GLU A 912 6.83 14.10 -52.23
N GLN A 913 7.40 15.27 -51.94
CA GLN A 913 8.17 15.50 -50.72
C GLN A 913 7.30 15.42 -49.47
N PHE A 914 6.05 15.89 -49.52
CA PHE A 914 5.06 15.74 -48.46
C PHE A 914 4.85 14.26 -48.08
N VAL A 915 4.56 13.43 -49.08
CA VAL A 915 4.36 11.98 -48.90
C VAL A 915 5.64 11.32 -48.39
N ALA A 916 6.78 11.64 -49.00
CA ALA A 916 8.06 11.05 -48.63
C ALA A 916 8.45 11.38 -47.17
N ARG A 917 8.28 12.64 -46.75
CA ARG A 917 8.59 13.08 -45.40
C ARG A 917 7.64 12.47 -44.36
N GLY A 918 6.34 12.42 -44.67
CA GLY A 918 5.35 11.79 -43.78
C GLY A 918 5.66 10.31 -43.51
N LEU A 919 5.96 9.55 -44.56
CA LEU A 919 6.36 8.15 -44.43
C LEU A 919 7.70 8.00 -43.69
N THR A 920 8.67 8.88 -43.95
CA THR A 920 9.97 8.87 -43.26
C THR A 920 9.81 9.09 -41.77
N LEU A 921 8.98 10.06 -41.35
CA LEU A 921 8.75 10.35 -39.94
C LEU A 921 8.06 9.20 -39.21
N ALA A 922 7.08 8.54 -39.85
CA ALA A 922 6.34 7.45 -39.22
C ALA A 922 7.12 6.12 -39.18
N THR A 923 7.87 5.81 -40.23
CA THR A 923 8.58 4.52 -40.37
C THR A 923 10.06 4.59 -39.97
N GLN A 924 10.60 5.79 -39.77
CA GLN A 924 12.01 6.04 -39.46
C GLN A 924 12.98 5.42 -40.47
N ARG A 925 12.56 5.31 -41.73
CA ARG A 925 13.39 4.90 -42.86
C ARG A 925 13.02 5.70 -44.10
N PRO A 926 13.93 5.77 -45.09
CA PRO A 926 13.57 6.27 -46.41
C PRO A 926 12.41 5.43 -47.00
N PRO A 927 11.33 6.07 -47.49
CA PRO A 927 10.28 5.38 -48.21
C PRO A 927 10.77 4.94 -49.59
N THR A 928 10.27 3.81 -50.06
CA THR A 928 10.54 3.31 -51.41
C THR A 928 9.77 4.13 -52.45
N PRO A 929 10.24 4.18 -53.72
CA PRO A 929 9.50 4.85 -54.80
C PRO A 929 8.05 4.35 -54.98
N SER A 930 7.83 3.06 -54.72
CA SER A 930 6.49 2.46 -54.76
C SER A 930 5.60 2.98 -53.64
N GLU A 931 6.11 3.16 -52.43
CA GLU A 931 5.36 3.73 -51.31
C GLU A 931 4.97 5.18 -51.56
N ILE A 932 5.89 5.99 -52.12
CA ILE A 932 5.61 7.37 -52.52
C ILE A 932 4.51 7.40 -53.58
N THR A 933 4.65 6.59 -54.63
CA THR A 933 3.65 6.48 -55.71
C THR A 933 2.27 6.08 -55.17
N ARG A 934 2.21 5.14 -54.22
CA ARG A 934 0.95 4.74 -53.55
C ARG A 934 0.35 5.88 -52.74
N GLY A 935 1.16 6.62 -51.98
CA GLY A 935 0.70 7.77 -51.20
C GLY A 935 0.13 8.89 -52.08
N LEU A 936 0.83 9.22 -53.18
CA LEU A 936 0.36 10.18 -54.17
C LEU A 936 -0.97 9.76 -54.81
N LYS A 937 -1.08 8.48 -55.20
CA LYS A 937 -2.31 7.92 -55.76
C LYS A 937 -3.46 7.99 -54.75
N LEU A 938 -3.18 7.69 -53.47
CA LEU A 938 -4.17 7.71 -52.41
C LEU A 938 -4.75 9.11 -52.19
N ILE A 939 -3.90 10.15 -52.10
CA ILE A 939 -4.34 11.54 -51.98
C ILE A 939 -5.22 11.94 -53.16
N LYS A 940 -4.80 11.66 -54.40
CA LYS A 940 -5.60 11.91 -55.60
C LYS A 940 -6.94 11.16 -55.61
N THR A 941 -6.97 9.95 -55.04
CA THR A 941 -8.20 9.16 -54.92
C THR A 941 -9.19 9.86 -53.98
N PHE A 942 -8.75 10.37 -52.84
CA PHE A 942 -9.59 11.15 -51.93
C PHE A 942 -10.12 12.44 -52.57
N GLU A 943 -9.27 13.16 -53.32
CA GLU A 943 -9.70 14.35 -54.05
C GLU A 943 -10.78 14.03 -55.11
N SER A 944 -10.64 12.90 -55.82
CA SER A 944 -11.65 12.44 -56.78
C SER A 944 -12.99 12.06 -56.11
N GLN A 945 -12.96 11.74 -54.82
CA GLN A 945 -14.13 11.48 -53.98
C GLN A 945 -14.69 12.74 -53.30
N LYS A 946 -14.37 13.93 -53.86
CA LYS A 946 -14.86 15.24 -53.41
C LYS A 946 -14.32 15.71 -52.04
N MET A 947 -13.24 15.12 -51.53
CA MET A 947 -12.51 15.71 -50.40
C MET A 947 -11.69 16.92 -50.88
N SER A 948 -11.58 17.97 -50.07
CA SER A 948 -10.62 19.05 -50.35
C SER A 948 -9.18 18.53 -50.25
N THR A 949 -8.22 19.21 -50.89
CA THR A 949 -6.80 18.83 -50.80
C THR A 949 -6.30 18.78 -49.35
N GLU A 950 -6.74 19.70 -48.49
CA GLU A 950 -6.43 19.70 -47.05
C GLU A 950 -7.00 18.47 -46.34
N GLN A 951 -8.24 18.09 -46.65
CA GLN A 951 -8.88 16.87 -46.11
C GLN A 951 -8.18 15.61 -46.61
N ALA A 952 -7.79 15.56 -47.88
CA ALA A 952 -7.07 14.42 -48.46
C ALA A 952 -5.68 14.24 -47.82
N LYS A 953 -4.92 15.34 -47.64
CA LYS A 953 -3.61 15.33 -46.97
C LYS A 953 -3.70 14.92 -45.50
N SER A 954 -4.65 15.48 -44.75
CA SER A 954 -4.88 15.08 -43.35
C SER A 954 -5.34 13.62 -43.22
N THR A 955 -6.18 13.12 -44.15
CA THR A 955 -6.56 11.70 -44.18
C THR A 955 -5.36 10.79 -44.50
N PHE A 956 -4.47 11.19 -45.40
CA PHE A 956 -3.20 10.47 -45.63
C PHE A 956 -2.32 10.43 -44.36
N CYS A 957 -2.21 11.55 -43.64
CA CYS A 957 -1.48 11.61 -42.38
C CYS A 957 -2.09 10.70 -41.31
N LEU A 958 -3.41 10.65 -41.21
CA LEU A 958 -4.13 9.75 -40.30
C LEU A 958 -3.78 8.29 -40.59
N LEU A 959 -3.81 7.87 -41.87
CA LEU A 959 -3.46 6.50 -42.26
C LEU A 959 -1.97 6.20 -42.01
N THR A 960 -1.10 7.19 -42.17
CA THR A 960 0.34 7.06 -41.90
C THR A 960 0.61 6.80 -40.41
N LEU A 961 -0.11 7.48 -39.51
CA LEU A 961 -0.05 7.25 -38.05
C LEU A 961 -0.69 5.91 -37.61
N ASN A 962 -1.37 5.22 -38.53
CA ASN A 962 -2.04 3.93 -38.31
C ASN A 962 -1.30 2.75 -38.95
N LEU A 963 -0.10 2.95 -39.51
CA LEU A 963 0.69 1.87 -40.08
C LEU A 963 1.13 0.89 -38.97
N ASN A 964 1.15 -0.41 -39.28
CA ASN A 964 1.73 -1.41 -38.38
C ASN A 964 3.20 -1.08 -38.05
N GLU A 965 3.98 -0.60 -39.02
CA GLU A 965 5.38 -0.18 -38.80
C GLU A 965 5.48 1.06 -37.87
N PHE A 966 4.41 1.85 -37.72
CA PHE A 966 4.35 2.91 -36.70
C PHE A 966 4.09 2.33 -35.31
N MET A 967 3.15 1.37 -35.19
CA MET A 967 2.69 0.81 -33.91
C MET A 967 3.60 -0.27 -33.31
N TYR A 968 4.49 -0.87 -34.10
CA TYR A 968 5.42 -1.92 -33.67
C TYR A 968 6.88 -1.47 -33.76
N LEU A 969 7.73 -2.00 -32.89
CA LEU A 969 9.15 -1.62 -32.82
C LEU A 969 10.03 -2.29 -33.88
N ASP A 970 9.80 -3.58 -34.14
CA ASP A 970 10.69 -4.48 -34.88
C ASP A 970 10.11 -4.98 -36.20
#